data_AF-A0A8J1L4R6-F1
#
_entry.id   AF-A0A8J1L4R6-F1
#
_cell.length_a   1.000
_cell.length_b   1.000
_cell.length_c   1.000
_cell.angle_alpha   90.00
_cell.angle_beta   90.00
_cell.angle_gamma   90.00
#
_symmetry.space_group_name_H-M   'P 1'
#
loop_
_entity.id
_entity.type
_entity.pdbx_description
1 polymer ?
#
loop_
_entity_poly.entity_id
_entity_poly.type
_entity_poly.pdbx_seq_one_letter_code
_entity_poly.pdbx_strand_id
1 'polypeptide(L)'
;MSKKGASSRAKGDKADALASLIAANEDLRAKLTETQIELQQEKSKVSKLEREKNQEIKQIREHEQHKNIVLVTELKAKLHEEKMKELQSVREALLRQHELELFRVIKIKDNENQRLQTVVNALRDGAPEKVKTVLYSEAKEEAKKVFEFEKIKMQQEVFELKGAKRQVEEALTVVMQADKMKAAEIRNVYHLHQEEISKIKRECEREIRRLQLDEKDARRFQLKIAELSAIIRKLEDRNALLSEERNELLKRLREAESQYKPILDKNKRLSRKNEEMSHSLRKMENKLKFLTHENIEMRQKAGIRRPSSLNDLDQSREEREVDFLRLQLNEQQLFIDELCKTLETASYVKSGLDREKLLRFRKQRKKMAKLPKPVVETFFGYDEEASLDSDGSSISYHTDRTDRTPCTPDEDVEEGMAKEETELRFRQLTMEYQALQRAYALLQEQVGGTLDAEREVKTREQLQTDIFQYQRRIEDLEKAMSEQGQDMKWIEEKQGLYRRNQELVDKIKQMETDEAKLKHDIQDVKDQNELLEFRILELEDRERRSPAITFHHFPFTEGKSPLQVYCEAEGFTGIIVSELMKKLDILGDNAVSNLTNDEQVIVIQARTVLNLAEKWLQQIEVTESALQQKMVDLENEKDLFTKQKGYLEDELDFRKQSLDLAHRQILELESMLFDALQQEAGAKMAHLLSEEEREQLKSAVEQWKRQVMSELRERDAQILRERMDVIHHAQQRIKEQEERIEFQKRQIKELEEKFLFLFLFFSLAFILWS
;
A
#
# COMPACT_ATOMS: atom_id res chain seq x y z
N MET A 1 43.09 62.43 -51.23
CA MET A 1 43.36 61.45 -50.15
C MET A 1 42.03 60.94 -49.61
N SER A 2 41.58 59.74 -49.99
CA SER A 2 40.48 59.04 -49.31
C SER A 2 40.62 57.52 -49.49
N LYS A 3 40.05 56.74 -48.56
CA LYS A 3 40.33 55.30 -48.36
C LYS A 3 39.25 54.38 -48.95
N LYS A 4 39.72 53.18 -49.36
CA LYS A 4 39.12 51.83 -49.31
C LYS A 4 37.59 51.65 -49.41
N GLY A 5 37.21 50.70 -50.27
CA GLY A 5 35.93 49.96 -50.18
C GLY A 5 35.94 48.72 -51.07
N ALA A 6 36.64 47.64 -50.68
CA ALA A 6 36.66 46.37 -51.43
C ALA A 6 35.57 45.43 -50.89
N SER A 7 34.71 44.92 -51.78
CA SER A 7 33.59 44.03 -51.42
C SER A 7 33.46 42.89 -52.42
N SER A 8 34.15 41.76 -52.20
CA SER A 8 33.95 40.51 -52.94
C SER A 8 34.73 39.31 -52.37
N ARG A 9 34.43 38.87 -51.13
CA ARG A 9 34.89 37.57 -50.58
C ARG A 9 34.06 37.15 -49.36
N ALA A 10 32.89 36.52 -49.60
CA ALA A 10 32.00 35.99 -48.55
C ALA A 10 30.98 34.93 -49.02
N LYS A 11 31.10 34.43 -50.27
CA LYS A 11 30.13 33.47 -50.88
C LYS A 11 30.64 32.04 -51.04
N GLY A 12 31.95 31.80 -51.02
CA GLY A 12 32.54 30.45 -51.14
C GLY A 12 32.37 29.65 -49.86
N ASP A 13 32.92 30.15 -48.76
CA ASP A 13 32.99 29.47 -47.45
C ASP A 13 31.61 29.01 -46.91
N LYS A 14 30.52 29.67 -47.31
CA LYS A 14 29.14 29.26 -46.96
C LYS A 14 28.61 28.08 -47.78
N ALA A 15 29.08 27.89 -49.00
CA ALA A 15 28.71 26.75 -49.83
C ALA A 15 29.43 25.48 -49.38
N ASP A 16 30.72 25.57 -49.06
CA ASP A 16 31.52 24.43 -48.60
C ASP A 16 31.08 23.96 -47.19
N ALA A 17 30.75 24.90 -46.30
CA ALA A 17 30.17 24.58 -44.99
C ALA A 17 28.79 23.92 -45.11
N LEU A 18 27.96 24.33 -46.09
CA LEU A 18 26.66 23.71 -46.34
C LEU A 18 26.83 22.29 -46.92
N ALA A 19 27.77 22.08 -47.84
CA ALA A 19 28.08 20.76 -48.38
C ALA A 19 28.60 19.80 -47.30
N SER A 20 29.48 20.26 -46.42
CA SER A 20 29.97 19.49 -45.27
C SER A 20 28.85 19.11 -44.30
N LEU A 21 27.89 20.02 -44.06
CA LEU A 21 26.71 19.74 -43.23
C LEU A 21 25.75 18.73 -43.89
N ILE A 22 25.60 18.76 -45.21
CA ILE A 22 24.78 17.78 -45.94
C ILE A 22 25.43 16.39 -45.84
N ALA A 23 26.73 16.26 -46.13
CA ALA A 23 27.46 15.00 -46.01
C ALA A 23 27.42 14.43 -44.58
N ALA A 24 27.61 15.27 -43.55
CA ALA A 24 27.49 14.83 -42.16
C ALA A 24 26.06 14.36 -41.79
N ASN A 25 25.02 14.95 -42.39
CA ASN A 25 23.63 14.54 -42.19
C ASN A 25 23.33 13.22 -42.92
N GLU A 26 23.92 13.00 -44.09
CA GLU A 26 23.84 11.73 -44.83
C GLU A 26 24.57 10.60 -44.08
N ASP A 27 25.77 10.84 -43.54
CA ASP A 27 26.50 9.91 -42.66
C ASP A 27 25.70 9.58 -41.38
N LEU A 28 25.06 10.57 -40.76
CA LEU A 28 24.21 10.35 -39.58
C LEU A 28 22.96 9.53 -39.92
N ARG A 29 22.37 9.73 -41.10
CA ARG A 29 21.25 8.91 -41.59
C ARG A 29 21.69 7.48 -41.87
N ALA A 30 22.85 7.27 -42.49
CA ALA A 30 23.42 5.94 -42.73
C ALA A 30 23.64 5.18 -41.41
N LYS A 31 24.28 5.82 -40.42
CA LYS A 31 24.48 5.26 -39.07
C LYS A 31 23.15 4.99 -38.33
N LEU A 32 22.15 5.85 -38.50
CA LEU A 32 20.81 5.61 -37.94
C LEU A 32 20.15 4.37 -38.59
N THR A 33 20.28 4.18 -39.89
CA THR A 33 19.75 2.97 -40.56
C THR A 33 20.52 1.70 -40.18
N GLU A 34 21.84 1.79 -40.04
CA GLU A 34 22.70 0.67 -39.61
C GLU A 34 22.34 0.22 -38.18
N THR A 35 22.29 1.14 -37.23
CA THR A 35 21.86 0.86 -35.84
C THR A 35 20.41 0.38 -35.74
N GLN A 36 19.51 0.82 -36.63
CA GLN A 36 18.15 0.27 -36.72
C GLN A 36 18.13 -1.19 -37.22
N ILE A 37 19.01 -1.54 -38.18
CA ILE A 37 19.17 -2.91 -38.67
C ILE A 37 19.76 -3.80 -37.57
N GLU A 38 20.82 -3.35 -36.89
CA GLU A 38 21.42 -4.07 -35.76
C GLU A 38 20.42 -4.31 -34.64
N LEU A 39 19.66 -3.29 -34.22
CA LEU A 39 18.61 -3.41 -33.21
C LEU A 39 17.53 -4.42 -33.63
N GLN A 40 17.17 -4.48 -34.91
CA GLN A 40 16.19 -5.44 -35.41
C GLN A 40 16.76 -6.87 -35.46
N GLN A 41 18.06 -7.03 -35.77
CA GLN A 41 18.75 -8.31 -35.68
C GLN A 41 18.85 -8.80 -34.22
N GLU A 42 19.24 -7.94 -33.27
CA GLU A 42 19.28 -8.30 -31.85
C GLU A 42 17.91 -8.68 -31.30
N LYS A 43 16.84 -7.94 -31.64
CA LYS A 43 15.45 -8.34 -31.31
C LYS A 43 15.11 -9.73 -31.82
N SER A 44 15.57 -10.09 -33.03
CA SER A 44 15.34 -11.42 -33.59
C SER A 44 16.12 -12.52 -32.85
N LYS A 45 17.35 -12.24 -32.40
CA LYS A 45 18.18 -13.14 -31.57
C LYS A 45 17.56 -13.35 -30.19
N VAL A 46 17.15 -12.27 -29.51
CA VAL A 46 16.46 -12.34 -28.21
C VAL A 46 15.18 -13.18 -28.33
N SER A 47 14.35 -12.91 -29.33
CA SER A 47 13.12 -13.70 -29.57
C SER A 47 13.39 -15.18 -29.88
N LYS A 48 14.56 -15.52 -30.44
CA LYS A 48 14.98 -16.93 -30.64
C LYS A 48 15.41 -17.56 -29.31
N LEU A 49 16.25 -16.88 -28.53
CA LEU A 49 16.71 -17.32 -27.22
C LEU A 49 15.56 -17.49 -26.21
N GLU A 50 14.55 -16.60 -26.25
CA GLU A 50 13.32 -16.74 -25.44
C GLU A 50 12.55 -18.03 -25.79
N ARG A 51 12.43 -18.38 -27.07
CA ARG A 51 11.77 -19.63 -27.49
C ARG A 51 12.57 -20.85 -27.04
N GLU A 52 13.90 -20.81 -27.21
CA GLU A 52 14.81 -21.89 -26.78
C GLU A 52 14.76 -22.09 -25.27
N LYS A 53 14.80 -21.00 -24.47
CA LYS A 53 14.67 -21.06 -23.00
C LYS A 53 13.30 -21.55 -22.53
N ASN A 54 12.21 -21.13 -23.18
CA ASN A 54 10.88 -21.64 -22.86
C ASN A 54 10.74 -23.15 -23.18
N GLN A 55 11.39 -23.62 -24.26
CA GLN A 55 11.41 -25.03 -24.63
C GLN A 55 12.28 -25.85 -23.65
N GLU A 56 13.42 -25.34 -23.22
CA GLU A 56 14.27 -25.95 -22.18
C GLU A 56 13.54 -26.06 -20.83
N ILE A 57 12.86 -24.99 -20.38
CA ILE A 57 12.03 -25.00 -19.15
C ILE A 57 10.90 -26.05 -19.27
N LYS A 58 10.27 -26.17 -20.45
CA LYS A 58 9.24 -27.19 -20.68
C LYS A 58 9.82 -28.61 -20.58
N GLN A 59 10.97 -28.87 -21.20
CA GLN A 59 11.66 -30.16 -21.13
C GLN A 59 12.08 -30.53 -19.70
N ILE A 60 12.57 -29.56 -18.91
CA ILE A 60 12.90 -29.78 -17.50
C ILE A 60 11.65 -30.20 -16.72
N ARG A 61 10.52 -29.49 -16.88
CA ARG A 61 9.25 -29.83 -16.22
C ARG A 61 8.73 -31.22 -16.64
N GLU A 62 8.79 -31.56 -17.92
CA GLU A 62 8.37 -32.88 -18.43
C GLU A 62 9.26 -34.00 -17.86
N HIS A 63 10.58 -33.79 -17.80
CA HIS A 63 11.53 -34.74 -17.23
C HIS A 63 11.35 -34.92 -15.71
N GLU A 64 11.04 -33.85 -14.98
CA GLU A 64 10.78 -33.88 -13.53
C GLU A 64 9.42 -34.52 -13.21
N GLN A 65 8.38 -34.25 -14.01
CA GLN A 65 7.12 -35.00 -13.94
C GLN A 65 7.32 -36.49 -14.21
N HIS A 66 8.15 -36.85 -15.20
CA HIS A 66 8.45 -38.25 -15.49
C HIS A 66 9.18 -38.94 -14.32
N LYS A 67 10.17 -38.27 -13.70
CA LYS A 67 10.82 -38.75 -12.46
C LYS A 67 9.83 -39.01 -11.33
N ASN A 68 8.90 -38.08 -11.10
CA ASN A 68 7.87 -38.24 -10.07
C ASN A 68 6.92 -39.40 -10.37
N ILE A 69 6.52 -39.60 -11.63
CA ILE A 69 5.70 -40.75 -12.05
C ILE A 69 6.44 -42.08 -11.81
N VAL A 70 7.72 -42.15 -12.17
CA VAL A 70 8.55 -43.36 -11.93
C VAL A 70 8.66 -43.64 -10.44
N LEU A 71 9.02 -42.64 -9.62
CA LEU A 71 9.14 -42.81 -8.16
C LEU A 71 7.82 -43.27 -7.51
N VAL A 72 6.69 -42.68 -7.88
CA VAL A 72 5.36 -43.12 -7.38
C VAL A 72 5.04 -44.55 -7.83
N THR A 73 5.46 -44.95 -9.03
CA THR A 73 5.25 -46.32 -9.53
C THR A 73 6.13 -47.33 -8.79
N GLU A 74 7.40 -47.00 -8.54
CA GLU A 74 8.31 -47.82 -7.73
C GLU A 74 7.83 -47.97 -6.27
N LEU A 75 7.36 -46.89 -5.65
CA LEU A 75 6.82 -46.93 -4.29
C LEU A 75 5.54 -47.79 -4.22
N LYS A 76 4.65 -47.69 -5.21
CA LYS A 76 3.48 -48.57 -5.32
C LYS A 76 3.87 -50.04 -5.52
N ALA A 77 4.90 -50.32 -6.31
CA ALA A 77 5.42 -51.67 -6.51
C ALA A 77 6.01 -52.25 -5.22
N LYS A 78 6.85 -51.49 -4.51
CA LYS A 78 7.43 -51.89 -3.21
C LYS A 78 6.35 -52.16 -2.15
N LEU A 79 5.38 -51.26 -2.01
CA LEU A 79 4.26 -51.44 -1.09
C LEU A 79 3.42 -52.68 -1.43
N HIS A 80 3.24 -52.99 -2.73
CA HIS A 80 2.58 -54.22 -3.14
C HIS A 80 3.41 -55.47 -2.81
N GLU A 81 4.73 -55.43 -3.04
CA GLU A 81 5.66 -56.52 -2.69
C GLU A 81 5.69 -56.79 -1.18
N GLU A 82 5.76 -55.75 -0.36
CA GLU A 82 5.69 -55.84 1.11
C GLU A 82 4.36 -56.46 1.57
N LYS A 83 3.22 -55.94 1.07
CA LYS A 83 1.90 -56.51 1.35
C LYS A 83 1.80 -57.99 0.97
N MET A 84 2.40 -58.41 -0.15
CA MET A 84 2.40 -59.81 -0.58
C MET A 84 3.32 -60.68 0.28
N LYS A 85 4.45 -60.16 0.76
CA LYS A 85 5.33 -60.84 1.74
C LYS A 85 4.64 -61.03 3.09
N GLU A 86 3.93 -60.01 3.59
CA GLU A 86 3.15 -60.11 4.82
C GLU A 86 2.02 -61.14 4.71
N LEU A 87 1.24 -61.08 3.61
CA LEU A 87 0.19 -62.08 3.34
C LEU A 87 0.74 -63.51 3.26
N GLN A 88 1.90 -63.70 2.63
CA GLN A 88 2.56 -65.00 2.56
C GLN A 88 3.05 -65.47 3.94
N SER A 89 3.64 -64.58 4.74
CA SER A 89 4.07 -64.86 6.11
C SER A 89 2.90 -65.30 7.00
N VAL A 90 1.79 -64.56 6.97
CA VAL A 90 0.55 -64.89 7.69
C VAL A 90 -0.02 -66.23 7.23
N ARG A 91 -0.03 -66.50 5.92
CA ARG A 91 -0.48 -67.78 5.35
C ARG A 91 0.37 -68.96 5.83
N GLU A 92 1.70 -68.81 5.87
CA GLU A 92 2.59 -69.84 6.38
C GLU A 92 2.45 -70.06 7.89
N ALA A 93 2.23 -69.00 8.67
CA ALA A 93 1.96 -69.11 10.10
C ALA A 93 0.67 -69.92 10.36
N LEU A 94 -0.41 -69.63 9.61
CA LEU A 94 -1.67 -70.38 9.66
C LEU A 94 -1.52 -71.84 9.22
N LEU A 95 -0.72 -72.12 8.19
CA LEU A 95 -0.43 -73.50 7.77
C LEU A 95 0.33 -74.28 8.86
N ARG A 96 1.39 -73.71 9.44
CA ARG A 96 2.12 -74.33 10.56
C ARG A 96 1.22 -74.55 11.78
N GLN A 97 0.33 -73.61 12.08
CA GLN A 97 -0.66 -73.76 13.16
C GLN A 97 -1.63 -74.92 12.87
N HIS A 98 -2.10 -75.06 11.63
CA HIS A 98 -2.97 -76.17 11.23
C HIS A 98 -2.25 -77.53 11.28
N GLU A 99 -0.99 -77.60 10.82
CA GLU A 99 -0.16 -78.81 10.93
C GLU A 99 0.07 -79.23 12.40
N LEU A 100 0.35 -78.27 13.28
CA LEU A 100 0.50 -78.54 14.72
C LEU A 100 -0.78 -79.08 15.36
N GLU A 101 -1.95 -78.53 15.01
CA GLU A 101 -3.22 -79.01 15.53
C GLU A 101 -3.61 -80.37 14.92
N LEU A 102 -3.29 -80.64 13.64
CA LEU A 102 -3.41 -81.97 13.05
C LEU A 102 -2.55 -83.01 13.80
N PHE A 103 -1.28 -82.71 14.08
CA PHE A 103 -0.41 -83.58 14.88
C PHE A 103 -0.97 -83.81 16.29
N ARG A 104 -1.55 -82.79 16.90
CA ARG A 104 -2.20 -82.90 18.21
C ARG A 104 -3.43 -83.80 18.18
N VAL A 105 -4.29 -83.66 17.17
CA VAL A 105 -5.48 -84.50 16.96
C VAL A 105 -5.08 -85.95 16.68
N ILE A 106 -4.08 -86.19 15.83
CA ILE A 106 -3.52 -87.53 15.58
C ILE A 106 -3.06 -88.16 16.89
N LYS A 107 -2.25 -87.46 17.69
CA LYS A 107 -1.76 -87.95 18.98
C LYS A 107 -2.88 -88.28 19.97
N ILE A 108 -3.95 -87.48 20.00
CA ILE A 108 -5.15 -87.78 20.81
C ILE A 108 -5.85 -89.06 20.32
N LYS A 109 -6.00 -89.22 19.00
CA LYS A 109 -6.62 -90.42 18.40
C LYS A 109 -5.79 -91.68 18.59
N ASP A 110 -4.47 -91.60 18.50
CA ASP A 110 -3.56 -92.72 18.74
C ASP A 110 -3.60 -93.15 20.22
N ASN A 111 -3.63 -92.20 21.16
CA ASN A 111 -3.80 -92.49 22.58
C ASN A 111 -5.15 -93.17 22.87
N GLU A 112 -6.26 -92.68 22.29
CA GLU A 112 -7.58 -93.30 22.47
C GLU A 112 -7.63 -94.70 21.82
N ASN A 113 -7.01 -94.90 20.64
CA ASN A 113 -6.87 -96.21 20.02
C ASN A 113 -6.05 -97.18 20.90
N GLN A 114 -4.94 -96.74 21.50
CA GLN A 114 -4.18 -97.56 22.45
C GLN A 114 -5.00 -97.92 23.69
N ARG A 115 -5.78 -96.96 24.22
CA ARG A 115 -6.68 -97.18 25.36
C ARG A 115 -7.77 -98.20 25.02
N LEU A 116 -8.46 -98.02 23.90
CA LEU A 116 -9.49 -98.94 23.39
C LEU A 116 -8.91 -100.32 23.11
N GLN A 117 -7.72 -100.42 22.50
CA GLN A 117 -7.04 -101.70 22.26
C GLN A 117 -6.69 -102.41 23.57
N THR A 118 -6.27 -101.66 24.60
CA THR A 118 -6.00 -102.20 25.95
C THR A 118 -7.28 -102.73 26.60
N VAL A 119 -8.39 -101.99 26.48
CA VAL A 119 -9.71 -102.44 26.99
C VAL A 119 -10.22 -103.66 26.23
N VAL A 120 -10.07 -103.72 24.90
CA VAL A 120 -10.44 -104.88 24.08
C VAL A 120 -9.62 -106.11 24.47
N ASN A 121 -8.31 -105.97 24.70
CA ASN A 121 -7.46 -107.06 25.18
C ASN A 121 -7.88 -107.51 26.60
N ALA A 122 -8.16 -106.57 27.51
CA ALA A 122 -8.62 -106.89 28.87
C ALA A 122 -9.98 -107.61 28.90
N LEU A 123 -10.88 -107.30 27.97
CA LEU A 123 -12.16 -107.99 27.77
C LEU A 123 -12.00 -109.37 27.10
N ARG A 124 -10.90 -109.59 26.37
CA ARG A 124 -10.56 -110.89 25.75
C ARG A 124 -9.99 -111.87 26.77
N ASP A 125 -9.22 -111.36 27.73
CA ASP A 125 -8.41 -112.17 28.66
C ASP A 125 -8.98 -112.23 30.11
N GLY A 126 -10.08 -111.54 30.44
CA GLY A 126 -10.55 -111.37 31.81
C GLY A 126 -12.07 -111.28 32.03
N ALA A 127 -12.51 -111.67 33.23
CA ALA A 127 -13.93 -111.65 33.62
C ALA A 127 -14.48 -110.21 33.83
N PRO A 128 -15.70 -109.90 33.33
CA PRO A 128 -16.13 -108.52 33.05
C PRO A 128 -16.26 -107.58 34.26
N GLU A 129 -16.58 -108.07 35.46
CA GLU A 129 -16.76 -107.19 36.63
C GLU A 129 -15.44 -106.57 37.16
N LYS A 130 -14.28 -107.21 36.93
CA LYS A 130 -12.98 -106.58 37.27
C LYS A 130 -12.64 -105.42 36.33
N VAL A 131 -13.03 -105.52 35.05
CA VAL A 131 -12.80 -104.46 34.05
C VAL A 131 -13.63 -103.21 34.40
N LYS A 132 -14.88 -103.40 34.82
CA LYS A 132 -15.80 -102.32 35.19
C LYS A 132 -15.31 -101.50 36.40
N THR A 133 -14.75 -102.14 37.42
CA THR A 133 -14.19 -101.44 38.59
C THR A 133 -12.92 -100.67 38.25
N VAL A 134 -12.03 -101.24 37.42
CA VAL A 134 -10.81 -100.54 36.95
C VAL A 134 -11.18 -99.30 36.13
N LEU A 135 -12.04 -99.44 35.11
CA LEU A 135 -12.47 -98.32 34.25
C LEU A 135 -13.11 -97.16 35.04
N TYR A 136 -13.89 -97.47 36.08
CA TYR A 136 -14.52 -96.43 36.91
C TYR A 136 -13.49 -95.69 37.80
N SER A 137 -12.47 -96.41 38.30
CA SER A 137 -11.37 -95.80 39.05
C SER A 137 -10.45 -94.95 38.16
N GLU A 138 -10.19 -95.42 36.95
CA GLU A 138 -9.33 -94.77 35.96
C GLU A 138 -9.97 -93.49 35.43
N ALA A 139 -11.27 -93.52 35.06
CA ALA A 139 -12.01 -92.33 34.65
C ALA A 139 -12.07 -91.24 35.75
N LYS A 140 -12.11 -91.65 37.03
CA LYS A 140 -12.13 -90.72 38.17
C LYS A 140 -10.78 -90.02 38.39
N GLU A 141 -9.67 -90.75 38.31
CA GLU A 141 -8.34 -90.13 38.42
C GLU A 141 -7.99 -89.32 37.16
N GLU A 142 -8.44 -89.73 35.98
CA GLU A 142 -8.19 -88.97 34.74
C GLU A 142 -8.92 -87.62 34.75
N ALA A 143 -10.20 -87.58 35.17
CA ALA A 143 -10.94 -86.32 35.35
C ALA A 143 -10.25 -85.37 36.35
N LYS A 144 -9.64 -85.92 37.40
CA LYS A 144 -8.90 -85.16 38.41
C LYS A 144 -7.56 -84.60 37.89
N LYS A 145 -6.83 -85.37 37.06
CA LYS A 145 -5.62 -84.89 36.37
C LYS A 145 -5.94 -83.79 35.36
N VAL A 146 -7.01 -83.94 34.58
CA VAL A 146 -7.45 -82.93 33.60
C VAL A 146 -7.75 -81.60 34.31
N PHE A 147 -8.48 -81.63 35.43
CA PHE A 147 -8.78 -80.43 36.20
C PHE A 147 -7.53 -79.73 36.75
N GLU A 148 -6.57 -80.46 37.33
CA GLU A 148 -5.31 -79.86 37.81
C GLU A 148 -4.44 -79.34 36.65
N PHE A 149 -4.44 -80.01 35.50
CA PHE A 149 -3.73 -79.53 34.30
C PHE A 149 -4.35 -78.23 33.74
N GLU A 150 -5.68 -78.16 33.62
CA GLU A 150 -6.37 -76.94 33.19
C GLU A 150 -6.15 -75.78 34.18
N LYS A 151 -6.19 -76.05 35.48
CA LYS A 151 -5.88 -75.07 36.53
C LYS A 151 -4.46 -74.51 36.40
N ILE A 152 -3.44 -75.37 36.18
CA ILE A 152 -2.06 -74.93 35.94
C ILE A 152 -1.96 -74.11 34.63
N LYS A 153 -2.61 -74.56 33.55
CA LYS A 153 -2.65 -73.82 32.28
C LYS A 153 -3.25 -72.44 32.46
N MET A 154 -4.39 -72.33 33.14
CA MET A 154 -5.06 -71.05 33.39
C MET A 154 -4.21 -70.13 34.27
N GLN A 155 -3.45 -70.66 35.24
CA GLN A 155 -2.50 -69.88 36.03
C GLN A 155 -1.33 -69.34 35.19
N GLN A 156 -0.79 -70.15 34.27
CA GLN A 156 0.23 -69.75 33.31
C GLN A 156 -0.29 -68.64 32.36
N GLU A 157 -1.48 -68.83 31.81
CA GLU A 157 -2.14 -67.90 30.88
C GLU A 157 -2.44 -66.55 31.56
N VAL A 158 -2.88 -66.56 32.84
CA VAL A 158 -3.03 -65.34 33.66
C VAL A 158 -1.69 -64.65 33.96
N PHE A 159 -0.59 -65.40 34.08
CA PHE A 159 0.74 -64.80 34.27
C PHE A 159 1.26 -64.13 32.99
N GLU A 160 1.10 -64.78 31.84
CA GLU A 160 1.48 -64.26 30.52
C GLU A 160 0.65 -63.02 30.16
N LEU A 161 -0.66 -63.03 30.40
CA LEU A 161 -1.54 -61.87 30.22
C LEU A 161 -1.14 -60.67 31.10
N LYS A 162 -0.65 -60.91 32.33
CA LYS A 162 -0.09 -59.84 33.19
C LYS A 162 1.21 -59.26 32.63
N GLY A 163 2.06 -60.09 32.03
CA GLY A 163 3.27 -59.65 31.33
C GLY A 163 2.95 -58.78 30.11
N ALA A 164 2.05 -59.26 29.24
CA ALA A 164 1.58 -58.52 28.07
C ALA A 164 0.91 -57.19 28.44
N LYS A 165 0.06 -57.17 29.46
CA LYS A 165 -0.55 -55.93 29.99
C LYS A 165 0.50 -54.89 30.36
N ARG A 166 1.56 -55.31 31.06
CA ARG A 166 2.64 -54.42 31.49
C ARG A 166 3.42 -53.81 30.32
N GLN A 167 3.71 -54.61 29.28
CA GLN A 167 4.35 -54.11 28.06
C GLN A 167 3.47 -53.09 27.31
N VAL A 168 2.15 -53.30 27.29
CA VAL A 168 1.20 -52.33 26.69
C VAL A 168 1.13 -51.04 27.51
N GLU A 169 1.17 -51.11 28.84
CA GLU A 169 1.24 -49.94 29.73
C GLU A 169 2.55 -49.13 29.55
N GLU A 170 3.69 -49.83 29.41
CA GLU A 170 4.99 -49.21 29.11
C GLU A 170 5.01 -48.58 27.70
N ALA A 171 4.48 -49.24 26.68
CA ALA A 171 4.36 -48.67 25.34
C ALA A 171 3.44 -47.43 25.31
N LEU A 172 2.31 -47.46 26.03
CA LEU A 172 1.40 -46.33 26.15
C LEU A 172 2.09 -45.10 26.78
N THR A 173 2.88 -45.28 27.84
CA THR A 173 3.61 -44.16 28.46
C THR A 173 4.66 -43.54 27.53
N VAL A 174 5.33 -44.34 26.69
CA VAL A 174 6.26 -43.82 25.67
C VAL A 174 5.52 -43.00 24.61
N VAL A 175 4.37 -43.48 24.12
CA VAL A 175 3.54 -42.75 23.15
C VAL A 175 3.03 -41.43 23.75
N MET A 176 2.56 -41.43 24.99
CA MET A 176 2.13 -40.20 25.69
C MET A 176 3.27 -39.17 25.85
N GLN A 177 4.52 -39.60 26.08
CA GLN A 177 5.67 -38.68 26.12
C GLN A 177 5.99 -38.11 24.74
N ALA A 178 5.98 -38.93 23.70
CA ALA A 178 6.22 -38.49 22.33
C ALA A 178 5.15 -37.47 21.86
N ASP A 179 3.88 -37.70 22.21
CA ASP A 179 2.78 -36.79 21.89
C ASP A 179 2.90 -35.46 22.66
N LYS A 180 3.28 -35.52 23.94
CA LYS A 180 3.59 -34.33 24.76
C LYS A 180 4.74 -33.50 24.19
N MET A 181 5.75 -34.13 23.60
CA MET A 181 6.86 -33.45 22.90
C MET A 181 6.38 -32.79 21.60
N LYS A 182 5.64 -33.51 20.74
CA LYS A 182 5.06 -32.94 19.51
C LYS A 182 4.15 -31.75 19.81
N ALA A 183 3.32 -31.84 20.85
CA ALA A 183 2.49 -30.73 21.28
C ALA A 183 3.32 -29.51 21.75
N ALA A 184 4.52 -29.72 22.29
CA ALA A 184 5.44 -28.62 22.64
C ALA A 184 6.09 -27.99 21.40
N GLU A 185 6.50 -28.80 20.41
CA GLU A 185 7.02 -28.31 19.13
C GLU A 185 5.98 -27.49 18.35
N ILE A 186 4.73 -27.97 18.28
CA ILE A 186 3.61 -27.25 17.63
C ILE A 186 3.36 -25.90 18.30
N ARG A 187 3.37 -25.84 19.64
CA ARG A 187 3.28 -24.56 20.38
C ARG A 187 4.44 -23.62 20.05
N ASN A 188 5.67 -24.15 19.96
CA ASN A 188 6.86 -23.35 19.68
C ASN A 188 6.82 -22.73 18.27
N VAL A 189 6.40 -23.52 17.26
CA VAL A 189 6.20 -23.04 15.88
C VAL A 189 5.09 -21.98 15.82
N TYR A 190 3.99 -22.19 16.56
CA TYR A 190 2.89 -21.22 16.63
C TYR A 190 3.34 -19.87 17.22
N HIS A 191 4.16 -19.87 18.28
CA HIS A 191 4.70 -18.65 18.88
C HIS A 191 5.56 -17.85 17.89
N LEU A 192 6.51 -18.49 17.20
CA LEU A 192 7.34 -17.84 16.18
C LEU A 192 6.48 -17.21 15.07
N HIS A 193 5.43 -17.91 14.62
CA HIS A 193 4.51 -17.40 13.61
C HIS A 193 3.75 -16.15 14.11
N GLN A 194 3.28 -16.15 15.35
CA GLN A 194 2.57 -15.02 15.96
C GLN A 194 3.47 -13.80 16.20
N GLU A 195 4.74 -14.01 16.53
CA GLU A 195 5.76 -12.96 16.63
C GLU A 195 6.03 -12.30 15.27
N GLU A 196 6.19 -13.10 14.20
CA GLU A 196 6.39 -12.59 12.85
C GLU A 196 5.18 -11.77 12.37
N ILE A 197 3.94 -12.24 12.60
CA ILE A 197 2.70 -11.48 12.29
C ILE A 197 2.68 -10.13 13.04
N SER A 198 3.01 -10.13 14.33
CA SER A 198 3.00 -8.93 15.16
C SER A 198 4.08 -7.92 14.73
N LYS A 199 5.24 -8.43 14.30
CA LYS A 199 6.36 -7.66 13.76
C LYS A 199 6.02 -7.03 12.41
N ILE A 200 5.38 -7.76 11.48
CA ILE A 200 4.83 -7.21 10.23
C ILE A 200 3.85 -6.08 10.55
N LYS A 201 2.90 -6.30 11.47
CA LYS A 201 1.91 -5.29 11.86
C LYS A 201 2.59 -4.02 12.39
N ARG A 202 3.56 -4.16 13.29
CA ARG A 202 4.37 -3.03 13.81
C ARG A 202 5.20 -2.35 12.71
N GLU A 203 5.66 -3.07 11.68
CA GLU A 203 6.36 -2.50 10.52
C GLU A 203 5.40 -1.72 9.62
N CYS A 204 4.23 -2.28 9.29
CA CYS A 204 3.18 -1.58 8.53
C CYS A 204 2.67 -0.32 9.24
N GLU A 205 2.43 -0.37 10.56
CA GLU A 205 2.00 0.81 11.32
C GLU A 205 3.09 1.90 11.36
N ARG A 206 4.37 1.52 11.46
CA ARG A 206 5.48 2.48 11.34
C ARG A 206 5.58 3.07 9.93
N GLU A 207 5.34 2.28 8.89
CA GLU A 207 5.32 2.77 7.52
C GLU A 207 4.16 3.75 7.27
N ILE A 208 2.96 3.44 7.76
CA ILE A 208 1.80 4.34 7.69
C ILE A 208 2.11 5.67 8.40
N ARG A 209 2.74 5.64 9.59
CA ARG A 209 3.13 6.87 10.31
C ARG A 209 4.21 7.67 9.56
N ARG A 210 5.16 7.00 8.92
CA ARG A 210 6.20 7.61 8.06
C ARG A 210 5.55 8.33 6.88
N LEU A 211 4.74 7.61 6.11
CA LEU A 211 4.01 8.15 4.96
C LEU A 211 3.07 9.31 5.33
N GLN A 212 2.46 9.29 6.53
CA GLN A 212 1.66 10.41 7.04
C GLN A 212 2.49 11.65 7.42
N LEU A 213 3.75 11.48 7.83
CA LEU A 213 4.68 12.59 8.04
C LEU A 213 5.14 13.16 6.69
N ASP A 214 5.56 12.27 5.78
CA ASP A 214 5.96 12.64 4.42
C ASP A 214 4.82 13.34 3.66
N GLU A 215 3.56 12.93 3.84
CA GLU A 215 2.40 13.61 3.27
C GLU A 215 2.17 15.01 3.89
N LYS A 216 2.35 15.16 5.21
CA LYS A 216 2.24 16.47 5.89
C LYS A 216 3.33 17.43 5.43
N ASP A 217 4.56 16.95 5.27
CA ASP A 217 5.65 17.78 4.78
C ASP A 217 5.52 18.04 3.27
N ALA A 218 5.05 17.10 2.47
CA ALA A 218 4.67 17.35 1.07
C ALA A 218 3.57 18.42 0.95
N ARG A 219 2.54 18.40 1.81
CA ARG A 219 1.51 19.45 1.89
C ARG A 219 2.10 20.80 2.30
N ARG A 220 3.06 20.84 3.23
CA ARG A 220 3.80 22.07 3.59
C ARG A 220 4.64 22.61 2.43
N PHE A 221 5.35 21.73 1.72
CA PHE A 221 6.10 22.12 0.52
C PHE A 221 5.18 22.61 -0.60
N GLN A 222 4.04 21.96 -0.84
CA GLN A 222 3.02 22.44 -1.79
C GLN A 222 2.47 23.81 -1.41
N LEU A 223 2.18 24.05 -0.12
CA LEU A 223 1.76 25.36 0.36
C LEU A 223 2.86 26.41 0.14
N LYS A 224 4.13 26.07 0.40
CA LYS A 224 5.27 26.97 0.16
C LYS A 224 5.49 27.25 -1.33
N ILE A 225 5.30 26.26 -2.19
CA ILE A 225 5.33 26.43 -3.66
C ILE A 225 4.19 27.34 -4.10
N ALA A 226 2.99 27.22 -3.52
CA ALA A 226 1.86 28.10 -3.83
C ALA A 226 2.11 29.56 -3.38
N GLU A 227 2.67 29.77 -2.18
CA GLU A 227 3.12 31.09 -1.72
C GLU A 227 4.16 31.71 -2.66
N LEU A 228 5.22 30.96 -2.98
CA LEU A 228 6.29 31.44 -3.87
C LEU A 228 5.74 31.72 -5.27
N SER A 229 4.83 30.89 -5.79
CA SER A 229 4.15 31.10 -7.08
C SER A 229 3.21 32.31 -7.08
N ALA A 230 2.68 32.73 -5.92
CA ALA A 230 1.92 33.95 -5.78
C ALA A 230 2.83 35.20 -5.67
N ILE A 231 4.01 35.06 -5.05
CA ILE A 231 5.04 36.12 -5.02
C ILE A 231 5.62 36.33 -6.42
N ILE A 232 5.95 35.26 -7.14
CA ILE A 232 6.46 35.30 -8.52
C ILE A 232 5.47 36.06 -9.42
N ARG A 233 4.18 35.70 -9.42
CA ARG A 233 3.16 36.43 -10.18
C ARG A 233 3.12 37.93 -9.86
N LYS A 234 3.16 38.32 -8.57
CA LYS A 234 3.22 39.75 -8.18
C LYS A 234 4.49 40.45 -8.68
N LEU A 235 5.62 39.75 -8.76
CA LEU A 235 6.86 40.28 -9.32
C LEU A 235 6.81 40.37 -10.85
N GLU A 236 6.19 39.40 -11.53
CA GLU A 236 5.94 39.40 -12.97
C GLU A 236 5.01 40.57 -13.37
N ASP A 237 3.89 40.75 -12.66
CA ASP A 237 2.97 41.88 -12.84
C ASP A 237 3.70 43.22 -12.66
N ARG A 238 4.55 43.34 -11.63
CA ARG A 238 5.38 44.53 -11.41
C ARG A 238 6.42 44.74 -12.52
N ASN A 239 7.01 43.67 -13.05
CA ASN A 239 7.95 43.74 -14.16
C ASN A 239 7.25 44.15 -15.47
N ALA A 240 6.02 43.70 -15.70
CA ALA A 240 5.21 44.13 -16.82
C ALA A 240 4.95 45.64 -16.77
N LEU A 241 4.50 46.16 -15.61
CA LEU A 241 4.32 47.61 -15.39
C LEU A 241 5.63 48.40 -15.58
N LEU A 242 6.76 47.93 -15.04
CA LEU A 242 8.06 48.59 -15.25
C LEU A 242 8.52 48.55 -16.73
N SER A 243 8.16 47.50 -17.47
CA SER A 243 8.41 47.39 -18.91
C SER A 243 7.54 48.39 -19.70
N GLU A 244 6.27 48.56 -19.33
CA GLU A 244 5.37 49.57 -19.90
C GLU A 244 5.88 50.99 -19.62
N GLU A 245 6.26 51.30 -18.38
CA GLU A 245 6.89 52.58 -18.01
C GLU A 245 8.17 52.84 -18.81
N ARG A 246 9.05 51.84 -18.96
CA ARG A 246 10.26 51.94 -19.80
C ARG A 246 9.92 52.23 -21.26
N ASN A 247 8.91 51.55 -21.82
CA ASN A 247 8.50 51.73 -23.21
C ASN A 247 7.91 53.12 -23.46
N GLU A 248 7.12 53.64 -22.53
CA GLU A 248 6.58 55.00 -22.57
C GLU A 248 7.68 56.06 -22.38
N LEU A 249 8.68 55.82 -21.52
CA LEU A 249 9.88 56.68 -21.44
C LEU A 249 10.70 56.67 -22.74
N LEU A 250 10.88 55.51 -23.37
CA LEU A 250 11.54 55.40 -24.68
C LEU A 250 10.76 56.12 -25.79
N LYS A 251 9.43 56.09 -25.74
CA LYS A 251 8.57 56.85 -26.66
C LYS A 251 8.75 58.36 -26.47
N ARG A 252 8.70 58.85 -25.23
CA ARG A 252 8.97 60.27 -24.90
C ARG A 252 10.38 60.71 -25.32
N LEU A 253 11.38 59.84 -25.17
CA LEU A 253 12.74 60.11 -25.65
C LEU A 253 12.76 60.29 -27.18
N ARG A 254 12.14 59.37 -27.94
CA ARG A 254 12.04 59.48 -29.41
C ARG A 254 11.27 60.74 -29.85
N GLU A 255 10.20 61.10 -29.14
CA GLU A 255 9.45 62.34 -29.39
C GLU A 255 10.32 63.58 -29.15
N ALA A 256 11.09 63.62 -28.06
CA ALA A 256 12.04 64.69 -27.78
C ALA A 256 13.17 64.75 -28.82
N GLU A 257 13.78 63.61 -29.18
CA GLU A 257 14.79 63.52 -30.25
C GLU A 257 14.25 64.05 -31.60
N SER A 258 13.00 63.72 -31.92
CA SER A 258 12.30 64.20 -33.13
C SER A 258 12.14 65.73 -33.12
N GLN A 259 11.84 66.33 -31.95
CA GLN A 259 11.76 67.78 -31.77
C GLN A 259 13.13 68.47 -31.81
N TYR A 260 14.18 67.86 -31.24
CA TYR A 260 15.54 68.43 -31.23
C TYR A 260 16.24 68.34 -32.59
N LYS A 261 15.99 67.29 -33.39
CA LYS A 261 16.63 67.07 -34.69
C LYS A 261 16.55 68.27 -35.66
N PRO A 262 15.39 68.89 -35.94
CA PRO A 262 15.32 70.08 -36.81
C PRO A 262 16.04 71.30 -36.21
N ILE A 263 16.10 71.43 -34.87
CA ILE A 263 16.84 72.50 -34.20
C ILE A 263 18.35 72.30 -34.38
N LEU A 264 18.84 71.07 -34.21
CA LEU A 264 20.24 70.71 -34.44
C LEU A 264 20.65 70.91 -35.91
N ASP A 265 19.80 70.54 -36.86
CA ASP A 265 20.08 70.74 -38.29
C ASP A 265 19.99 72.22 -38.69
N LYS A 266 19.10 73.02 -38.07
CA LYS A 266 19.11 74.48 -38.21
C LYS A 266 20.39 75.09 -37.63
N ASN A 267 20.84 74.63 -36.46
CA ASN A 267 22.07 75.11 -35.83
C ASN A 267 23.29 74.80 -36.72
N LYS A 268 23.44 73.56 -37.22
CA LYS A 268 24.50 73.20 -38.19
C LYS A 268 24.50 74.08 -39.45
N ARG A 269 23.32 74.45 -39.99
CA ARG A 269 23.22 75.40 -41.12
C ARG A 269 23.70 76.80 -40.73
N LEU A 270 23.34 77.27 -39.53
CA LEU A 270 23.80 78.55 -39.01
C LEU A 270 25.32 78.56 -38.76
N SER A 271 25.90 77.49 -38.20
CA SER A 271 27.35 77.36 -38.01
C SER A 271 28.11 77.49 -39.34
N ARG A 272 27.69 76.76 -40.39
CA ARG A 272 28.28 76.89 -41.74
C ARG A 272 28.19 78.31 -42.29
N LYS A 273 27.02 78.94 -42.16
CA LYS A 273 26.83 80.34 -42.59
C LYS A 273 27.71 81.31 -41.79
N ASN A 274 27.96 81.02 -40.51
CA ASN A 274 28.85 81.82 -39.67
C ASN A 274 30.34 81.62 -40.05
N GLU A 275 30.73 80.41 -40.48
CA GLU A 275 32.05 80.12 -41.07
C GLU A 275 32.23 80.85 -42.41
N GLU A 276 31.22 80.83 -43.29
CA GLU A 276 31.20 81.58 -44.56
C GLU A 276 31.33 83.11 -44.34
N MET A 277 30.58 83.65 -43.38
CA MET A 277 30.68 85.06 -42.97
C MET A 277 32.05 85.37 -42.38
N SER A 278 32.60 84.50 -41.51
CA SER A 278 33.95 84.66 -40.94
C SER A 278 35.03 84.64 -42.02
N HIS A 279 34.93 83.76 -43.02
CA HIS A 279 35.84 83.75 -44.17
C HIS A 279 35.72 85.01 -45.03
N SER A 280 34.50 85.53 -45.21
CA SER A 280 34.25 86.78 -45.95
C SER A 280 34.81 87.99 -45.20
N LEU A 281 34.64 88.01 -43.87
CA LEU A 281 35.17 89.04 -42.98
C LEU A 281 36.71 89.05 -43.03
N ARG A 282 37.38 87.89 -42.91
CA ARG A 282 38.85 87.79 -43.09
C ARG A 282 39.34 88.26 -44.47
N LYS A 283 38.58 88.02 -45.53
CA LYS A 283 38.90 88.57 -46.87
C LYS A 283 38.82 90.10 -46.88
N MET A 284 37.79 90.68 -46.26
CA MET A 284 37.65 92.13 -46.14
C MET A 284 38.72 92.75 -45.24
N GLU A 285 39.09 92.11 -44.12
CA GLU A 285 40.21 92.53 -43.27
C GLU A 285 41.54 92.54 -44.04
N ASN A 286 41.80 91.51 -44.85
CA ASN A 286 43.02 91.47 -45.67
C ASN A 286 42.99 92.53 -46.79
N LYS A 287 41.83 92.80 -47.40
CA LYS A 287 41.63 93.89 -48.36
C LYS A 287 41.86 95.25 -47.69
N LEU A 288 41.35 95.44 -46.47
CA LEU A 288 41.56 96.64 -45.66
C LEU A 288 43.05 96.82 -45.33
N LYS A 289 43.73 95.78 -44.83
CA LYS A 289 45.17 95.81 -44.55
C LYS A 289 46.00 96.18 -45.78
N PHE A 290 45.65 95.64 -46.96
CA PHE A 290 46.31 96.00 -48.22
C PHE A 290 46.09 97.48 -48.56
N LEU A 291 44.84 97.96 -48.54
CA LEU A 291 44.51 99.37 -48.79
C LEU A 291 45.17 100.31 -47.78
N THR A 292 45.25 99.93 -46.50
CA THR A 292 45.95 100.71 -45.47
C THR A 292 47.45 100.77 -45.74
N HIS A 293 48.07 99.66 -46.17
CA HIS A 293 49.48 99.63 -46.54
C HIS A 293 49.77 100.47 -47.79
N GLU A 294 48.93 100.36 -48.82
CA GLU A 294 48.97 101.21 -50.02
C GLU A 294 48.79 102.70 -49.68
N ASN A 295 47.88 103.04 -48.76
CA ASN A 295 47.68 104.42 -48.28
C ASN A 295 48.92 104.94 -47.51
N ILE A 296 49.59 104.07 -46.74
CA ILE A 296 50.87 104.40 -46.09
C ILE A 296 51.98 104.60 -47.12
N GLU A 297 52.11 103.73 -48.13
CA GLU A 297 53.07 103.95 -49.23
C GLU A 297 52.78 105.25 -49.99
N MET A 298 51.52 105.55 -50.30
CA MET A 298 51.12 106.77 -50.99
C MET A 298 51.43 108.01 -50.15
N ARG A 299 51.21 107.96 -48.82
CA ARG A 299 51.63 109.03 -47.89
C ARG A 299 53.15 109.20 -47.85
N GLN A 300 53.92 108.11 -47.90
CA GLN A 300 55.39 108.15 -47.93
C GLN A 300 55.92 108.71 -49.28
N LYS A 301 55.32 108.31 -50.41
CA LYS A 301 55.64 108.80 -51.76
C LYS A 301 55.24 110.26 -51.97
N ALA A 302 54.19 110.75 -51.29
CA ALA A 302 53.70 112.13 -51.40
C ALA A 302 54.53 113.17 -50.63
N GLY A 303 55.49 112.76 -49.78
CA GLY A 303 56.40 113.69 -49.10
C GLY A 303 55.75 114.66 -48.09
N ILE A 304 54.50 114.43 -47.68
CA ILE A 304 53.73 115.36 -46.84
C ILE A 304 54.15 115.21 -45.36
N ARG A 305 55.23 115.90 -44.99
CA ARG A 305 55.63 116.10 -43.59
C ARG A 305 54.72 117.19 -42.98
N ARG A 306 53.62 116.78 -42.31
CA ARG A 306 52.75 117.73 -41.58
C ARG A 306 53.58 118.48 -40.51
N PRO A 307 53.53 119.82 -40.45
CA PRO A 307 54.22 120.59 -39.40
C PRO A 307 53.64 120.33 -38.02
N SER A 308 54.51 120.25 -37.01
CA SER A 308 54.16 119.91 -35.62
C SER A 308 53.20 120.89 -34.95
N SER A 309 53.09 122.13 -35.46
CA SER A 309 52.26 123.20 -34.89
C SER A 309 50.76 123.12 -35.22
N LEU A 310 50.33 122.17 -36.05
CA LEU A 310 48.90 121.88 -36.22
C LEU A 310 48.38 120.87 -35.17
N ASN A 311 49.29 120.13 -34.53
CA ASN A 311 48.95 119.03 -33.64
C ASN A 311 48.36 119.52 -32.31
N ASP A 312 48.78 120.69 -31.83
CA ASP A 312 48.32 121.27 -30.56
C ASP A 312 46.87 121.82 -30.66
N LEU A 313 46.44 122.23 -31.86
CA LEU A 313 45.06 122.67 -32.12
C LEU A 313 44.11 121.48 -32.38
N ASP A 314 44.59 120.40 -33.00
CA ASP A 314 43.84 119.13 -33.08
C ASP A 314 43.71 118.52 -31.68
N GLN A 315 44.79 118.45 -30.88
CA GLN A 315 44.73 117.93 -29.51
C GLN A 315 43.82 118.77 -28.59
N SER A 316 43.85 120.10 -28.65
CA SER A 316 42.90 120.94 -27.90
C SER A 316 41.43 120.73 -28.30
N ARG A 317 41.18 120.24 -29.52
CA ARG A 317 39.83 119.89 -29.98
C ARG A 317 39.47 118.46 -29.56
N GLU A 318 40.36 117.50 -29.78
CA GLU A 318 40.20 116.11 -29.36
C GLU A 318 40.05 116.00 -27.84
N GLU A 319 40.78 116.75 -27.02
CA GLU A 319 40.59 116.79 -25.56
C GLU A 319 39.19 117.28 -25.17
N ARG A 320 38.68 118.35 -25.81
CA ARG A 320 37.31 118.85 -25.56
C ARG A 320 36.24 117.87 -26.04
N GLU A 321 36.48 117.15 -27.13
CA GLU A 321 35.57 116.13 -27.66
C GLU A 321 35.61 114.85 -26.81
N VAL A 322 36.78 114.47 -26.28
CA VAL A 322 36.99 113.39 -25.31
C VAL A 322 36.36 113.72 -23.96
N ASP A 323 36.48 114.95 -23.46
CA ASP A 323 35.84 115.35 -22.20
C ASP A 323 34.31 115.44 -22.34
N PHE A 324 33.79 115.87 -23.50
CA PHE A 324 32.37 115.78 -23.82
C PHE A 324 31.89 114.31 -23.86
N LEU A 325 32.62 113.42 -24.54
CA LEU A 325 32.31 111.99 -24.60
C LEU A 325 32.44 111.30 -23.23
N ARG A 326 33.39 111.71 -22.37
CA ARG A 326 33.51 111.25 -20.99
C ARG A 326 32.32 111.66 -20.16
N LEU A 327 31.85 112.91 -20.30
CA LEU A 327 30.64 113.37 -19.62
C LEU A 327 29.42 112.54 -20.06
N GLN A 328 29.26 112.33 -21.37
CA GLN A 328 28.19 111.52 -21.95
C GLN A 328 28.24 110.05 -21.49
N LEU A 329 29.43 109.47 -21.39
CA LEU A 329 29.64 108.10 -20.92
C LEU A 329 29.37 107.98 -19.41
N ASN A 330 29.66 109.02 -18.62
CA ASN A 330 29.34 109.08 -17.21
C ASN A 330 27.82 109.24 -16.97
N GLU A 331 27.13 110.05 -17.78
CA GLU A 331 25.66 110.12 -17.80
C GLU A 331 25.02 108.78 -18.19
N GLN A 332 25.56 108.09 -19.19
CA GLN A 332 25.11 106.74 -19.56
C GLN A 332 25.40 105.71 -18.46
N GLN A 333 26.54 105.81 -17.76
CA GLN A 333 26.86 104.94 -16.63
C GLN A 333 25.90 105.16 -15.46
N LEU A 334 25.56 106.40 -15.13
CA LEU A 334 24.53 106.71 -14.14
C LEU A 334 23.16 106.12 -14.53
N PHE A 335 22.80 106.18 -15.81
CA PHE A 335 21.57 105.56 -16.32
C PHE A 335 21.60 104.03 -16.23
N ILE A 336 22.76 103.40 -16.47
CA ILE A 336 22.96 101.96 -16.30
C ILE A 336 22.88 101.57 -14.82
N ASP A 337 23.50 102.34 -13.92
CA ASP A 337 23.48 102.08 -12.48
C ASP A 337 22.07 102.25 -11.89
N GLU A 338 21.30 103.23 -12.38
CA GLU A 338 19.89 103.39 -12.03
C GLU A 338 19.03 102.24 -12.59
N LEU A 339 19.23 101.84 -13.85
CA LEU A 339 18.56 100.67 -14.43
C LEU A 339 18.89 99.37 -13.67
N CYS A 340 20.14 99.16 -13.27
CA CYS A 340 20.56 98.04 -12.43
C CYS A 340 19.83 98.03 -11.08
N LYS A 341 19.72 99.18 -10.40
CA LYS A 341 18.93 99.32 -9.16
C LYS A 341 17.43 99.05 -9.38
N THR A 342 16.86 99.45 -10.53
CA THR A 342 15.47 99.09 -10.88
C THR A 342 15.29 97.59 -11.16
N LEU A 343 16.31 96.92 -11.71
CA LEU A 343 16.31 95.47 -11.95
C LEU A 343 16.47 94.64 -10.67
N GLU A 344 17.28 95.11 -9.72
CA GLU A 344 17.41 94.50 -8.40
C GLU A 344 16.11 94.63 -7.60
N THR A 345 15.52 95.83 -7.54
CA THR A 345 14.22 96.04 -6.89
C THR A 345 13.09 95.25 -7.59
N ALA A 346 13.07 95.18 -8.93
CA ALA A 346 12.15 94.30 -9.65
C ALA A 346 12.37 92.81 -9.35
N SER A 347 13.61 92.38 -9.11
CA SER A 347 13.94 91.00 -8.72
C SER A 347 13.47 90.67 -7.30
N TYR A 348 13.55 91.62 -6.36
CA TYR A 348 12.93 91.51 -5.05
C TYR A 348 11.40 91.43 -5.13
N VAL A 349 10.75 92.29 -5.93
CA VAL A 349 9.28 92.26 -6.15
C VAL A 349 8.84 90.95 -6.81
N LYS A 350 9.58 90.44 -7.80
CA LYS A 350 9.33 89.14 -8.43
C LYS A 350 9.44 87.99 -7.43
N SER A 351 10.47 88.02 -6.57
CA SER A 351 10.66 87.02 -5.51
C SER A 351 9.54 87.06 -4.46
N GLY A 352 9.04 88.26 -4.15
CA GLY A 352 7.83 88.45 -3.33
C GLY A 352 6.58 87.85 -3.99
N LEU A 353 6.33 88.16 -5.27
CA LEU A 353 5.20 87.62 -6.04
C LEU A 353 5.23 86.10 -6.17
N ASP A 354 6.41 85.50 -6.40
CA ASP A 354 6.53 84.04 -6.52
C ASP A 354 6.37 83.34 -5.15
N ARG A 355 6.83 83.97 -4.05
CA ARG A 355 6.55 83.53 -2.67
C ARG A 355 5.06 83.63 -2.34
N GLU A 356 4.37 84.67 -2.82
CA GLU A 356 2.93 84.85 -2.63
C GLU A 356 2.10 83.83 -3.43
N LYS A 357 2.48 83.54 -4.69
CA LYS A 357 1.90 82.45 -5.49
C LYS A 357 2.05 81.10 -4.80
N LEU A 358 3.23 80.80 -4.23
CA LEU A 358 3.48 79.56 -3.49
C LEU A 358 2.53 79.41 -2.28
N LEU A 359 2.27 80.50 -1.55
CA LEU A 359 1.33 80.53 -0.43
C LEU A 359 -0.13 80.36 -0.89
N ARG A 360 -0.50 80.89 -2.06
CA ARG A 360 -1.83 80.68 -2.66
C ARG A 360 -2.02 79.20 -3.06
N PHE A 361 -1.06 78.57 -3.73
CA PHE A 361 -1.09 77.13 -4.04
C PHE A 361 -1.14 76.24 -2.78
N ARG A 362 -0.39 76.58 -1.73
CA ARG A 362 -0.40 75.84 -0.44
C ARG A 362 -1.72 75.99 0.33
N LYS A 363 -2.44 77.10 0.16
CA LYS A 363 -3.80 77.29 0.72
C LYS A 363 -4.88 76.58 -0.10
N GLN A 364 -4.70 76.38 -1.41
CA GLN A 364 -5.68 75.72 -2.27
C GLN A 364 -5.72 74.19 -2.09
N ARG A 365 -4.57 73.53 -1.85
CA ARG A 365 -4.49 72.07 -1.59
C ARG A 365 -5.05 71.59 -0.23
N LYS A 366 -5.58 72.46 0.63
CA LYS A 366 -6.16 72.09 1.94
C LYS A 366 -7.70 72.06 1.99
N LYS A 367 -8.41 72.17 0.86
CA LYS A 367 -9.89 72.19 0.81
C LYS A 367 -10.58 71.01 0.10
N MET A 368 -9.84 70.03 -0.42
CA MET A 368 -10.37 68.74 -0.88
C MET A 368 -9.37 67.64 -0.44
N ALA A 369 -9.77 66.49 0.11
CA ALA A 369 -11.10 65.86 0.18
C ALA A 369 -11.42 65.29 1.59
N LYS A 370 -12.69 64.97 1.84
CA LYS A 370 -13.18 64.20 3.00
C LYS A 370 -14.41 63.36 2.61
N LEU A 371 -14.45 62.11 3.09
CA LEU A 371 -15.59 61.15 3.15
C LEU A 371 -16.07 60.46 1.84
N PRO A 372 -16.78 59.29 1.88
CA PRO A 372 -16.79 58.22 2.94
C PRO A 372 -17.02 56.72 2.51
N LYS A 373 -16.53 55.77 3.35
CA LYS A 373 -17.11 54.43 3.75
C LYS A 373 -17.32 53.30 2.69
N PRO A 374 -17.65 52.03 3.05
CA PRO A 374 -17.78 51.32 4.37
C PRO A 374 -16.65 50.25 4.59
N VAL A 375 -16.37 49.58 5.72
CA VAL A 375 -17.07 48.94 6.87
C VAL A 375 -17.75 47.58 6.56
N VAL A 376 -17.15 46.46 7.01
CA VAL A 376 -17.66 45.39 7.91
C VAL A 376 -16.58 44.27 8.04
N GLU A 377 -16.12 44.05 9.27
CA GLU A 377 -15.88 42.79 10.03
C GLU A 377 -15.68 41.46 9.26
N THR A 378 -14.84 40.47 9.64
CA THR A 378 -14.14 40.06 10.89
C THR A 378 -12.69 39.56 10.58
N PHE A 379 -11.83 38.92 11.42
CA PHE A 379 -11.86 38.42 12.82
C PHE A 379 -10.42 38.34 13.44
N PHE A 380 -10.19 37.40 14.37
CA PHE A 380 -8.99 37.01 15.15
C PHE A 380 -7.85 36.34 14.33
N GLY A 381 -6.60 36.21 14.81
CA GLY A 381 -5.98 36.59 16.11
C GLY A 381 -4.64 35.85 16.37
N TYR A 382 -4.01 36.09 17.53
CA TYR A 382 -2.71 35.54 18.04
C TYR A 382 -1.41 36.07 17.39
N ASP A 383 -0.33 36.34 18.14
CA ASP A 383 -0.19 36.71 19.57
C ASP A 383 1.19 37.38 19.77
N GLU A 384 1.30 38.34 20.68
CA GLU A 384 2.58 38.95 21.09
C GLU A 384 2.74 38.86 22.60
N GLU A 385 3.62 37.97 23.07
CA GLU A 385 4.21 38.06 24.42
C GLU A 385 5.72 38.36 24.30
N ALA A 386 6.14 39.55 24.75
CA ALA A 386 6.99 39.72 25.94
C ALA A 386 7.72 41.09 25.98
N SER A 387 7.80 41.67 27.19
CA SER A 387 8.66 42.80 27.60
C SER A 387 8.33 44.20 27.00
N LEU A 388 7.87 45.25 27.72
CA LEU A 388 8.08 45.70 29.13
C LEU A 388 9.57 45.79 29.50
N ASP A 389 10.17 46.91 29.93
CA ASP A 389 9.72 48.26 30.36
C ASP A 389 10.58 49.36 29.65
N SER A 390 10.57 50.68 29.90
CA SER A 390 10.05 51.50 31.01
C SER A 390 9.87 52.97 30.59
N ASP A 391 8.96 53.69 31.24
CA ASP A 391 8.58 55.09 30.97
C ASP A 391 9.60 56.15 31.47
N GLY A 392 9.42 57.40 31.03
CA GLY A 392 10.16 58.54 31.61
C GLY A 392 9.98 59.89 30.89
N SER A 393 8.75 60.40 30.81
CA SER A 393 8.41 61.63 30.07
C SER A 393 8.87 62.95 30.74
N SER A 394 8.95 63.99 29.92
CA SER A 394 9.38 65.37 30.18
C SER A 394 8.55 66.15 31.20
N ILE A 395 9.13 67.20 31.81
CA ILE A 395 8.40 68.45 32.10
C ILE A 395 9.30 69.70 32.09
N SER A 396 8.68 70.87 31.92
CA SER A 396 9.27 72.19 31.70
C SER A 396 9.24 73.11 32.95
N TYR A 397 9.49 74.41 32.70
CA TYR A 397 9.23 75.64 33.49
C TYR A 397 10.51 76.27 34.08
N HIS A 398 10.97 77.49 33.73
CA HIS A 398 10.36 78.83 33.56
C HIS A 398 10.19 79.57 34.90
N THR A 399 11.05 80.57 35.16
CA THR A 399 11.05 81.69 36.17
C THR A 399 12.52 82.22 36.26
N ASP A 400 12.87 83.48 36.56
CA ASP A 400 12.09 84.71 36.75
C ASP A 400 12.93 85.98 36.49
N ARG A 401 12.30 87.15 36.50
CA ARG A 401 12.90 88.46 36.14
C ARG A 401 12.59 89.55 37.17
N THR A 402 13.54 89.88 38.06
CA THR A 402 13.60 91.07 38.98
C THR A 402 14.89 90.95 39.85
N ASP A 403 15.64 91.96 40.29
CA ASP A 403 15.53 93.43 40.24
C ASP A 403 16.94 94.07 40.29
N ARG A 404 17.16 95.17 39.55
CA ARG A 404 17.64 96.49 40.06
C ARG A 404 18.06 97.45 38.93
N THR A 405 17.63 98.70 39.10
CA THR A 405 17.92 99.93 38.33
C THR A 405 17.91 101.05 39.40
N PRO A 406 18.65 102.19 39.33
CA PRO A 406 19.08 102.90 38.12
C PRO A 406 20.52 103.48 38.10
N CYS A 407 20.96 103.90 36.90
CA CYS A 407 21.43 105.27 36.59
C CYS A 407 21.78 105.39 35.08
N THR A 408 21.21 106.40 34.41
CA THR A 408 21.49 106.88 33.04
C THR A 408 22.71 107.84 33.03
N PRO A 409 23.38 108.17 31.89
CA PRO A 409 22.80 108.33 30.55
C PRO A 409 23.57 107.79 29.31
N ASP A 410 22.78 107.57 28.26
CA ASP A 410 22.99 107.85 26.83
C ASP A 410 24.40 107.75 26.20
N GLU A 411 24.62 106.73 25.35
CA GLU A 411 24.86 106.87 23.88
C GLU A 411 24.88 105.50 23.15
N ASP A 412 24.44 105.49 21.89
CA ASP A 412 24.59 104.47 20.83
C ASP A 412 24.23 102.97 21.09
N VAL A 413 22.94 102.64 20.97
CA VAL A 413 22.41 101.26 21.11
C VAL A 413 22.41 100.45 19.79
N GLU A 414 22.73 101.05 18.64
CA GLU A 414 22.48 100.42 17.32
C GLU A 414 23.69 99.65 16.72
N GLU A 415 24.93 99.87 17.20
CA GLU A 415 26.14 99.22 16.64
C GLU A 415 26.61 97.97 17.43
N GLY A 416 26.23 97.82 18.71
CA GLY A 416 26.64 96.69 19.55
C GLY A 416 25.93 95.37 19.21
N MET A 417 24.61 95.42 19.00
CA MET A 417 23.73 94.26 18.80
C MET A 417 24.16 93.41 17.59
N ALA A 418 24.58 94.05 16.49
CA ALA A 418 25.03 93.35 15.28
C ALA A 418 26.36 92.60 15.50
N LYS A 419 27.30 93.18 16.26
CA LYS A 419 28.55 92.50 16.64
C LYS A 419 28.27 91.29 17.52
N GLU A 420 27.45 91.44 18.56
CA GLU A 420 27.13 90.35 19.49
C GLU A 420 26.43 89.18 18.80
N GLU A 421 25.49 89.44 17.88
CA GLU A 421 24.85 88.38 17.09
C GLU A 421 25.86 87.66 16.17
N THR A 422 26.78 88.38 15.52
CA THR A 422 27.82 87.74 14.69
C THR A 422 28.80 86.90 15.51
N GLU A 423 29.14 87.33 16.74
CA GLU A 423 30.04 86.59 17.63
C GLU A 423 29.37 85.32 18.20
N LEU A 424 28.07 85.39 18.52
CA LEU A 424 27.27 84.22 18.88
C LEU A 424 27.17 83.21 17.72
N ARG A 425 26.86 83.67 16.51
CA ARG A 425 26.87 82.81 15.30
C ARG A 425 28.24 82.19 15.05
N PHE A 426 29.33 82.91 15.27
CA PHE A 426 30.69 82.38 15.12
C PHE A 426 31.01 81.30 16.17
N ARG A 427 30.63 81.50 17.45
CA ARG A 427 30.75 80.46 18.49
C ARG A 427 29.93 79.21 18.12
N GLN A 428 28.69 79.40 17.67
CA GLN A 428 27.79 78.31 17.30
C GLN A 428 28.33 77.51 16.11
N LEU A 429 28.80 78.18 15.05
CA LEU A 429 29.45 77.55 13.89
C LEU A 429 30.73 76.80 14.29
N THR A 430 31.51 77.34 15.24
CA THR A 430 32.71 76.67 15.77
C THR A 430 32.36 75.39 16.53
N MET A 431 31.29 75.41 17.34
CA MET A 431 30.78 74.21 18.03
C MET A 431 30.26 73.16 17.04
N GLU A 432 29.52 73.57 16.01
CA GLU A 432 29.04 72.68 14.94
C GLU A 432 30.20 72.08 14.14
N TYR A 433 31.23 72.87 13.81
CA TYR A 433 32.44 72.37 13.14
C TYR A 433 33.19 71.34 13.99
N GLN A 434 33.34 71.57 15.31
CA GLN A 434 33.95 70.60 16.23
C GLN A 434 33.07 69.36 16.47
N ALA A 435 31.75 69.47 16.37
CA ALA A 435 30.85 68.32 16.40
C ALA A 435 30.96 67.50 15.10
N LEU A 436 31.05 68.18 13.94
CA LEU A 436 31.22 67.54 12.64
C LEU A 436 32.58 66.84 12.52
N GLN A 437 33.67 67.46 13.01
CA GLN A 437 34.99 66.81 13.06
C GLN A 437 34.98 65.54 13.93
N ARG A 438 34.27 65.56 15.08
CA ARG A 438 34.11 64.36 15.93
C ARG A 438 33.24 63.29 15.27
N ALA A 439 32.14 63.67 14.63
CA ALA A 439 31.30 62.74 13.88
C ALA A 439 32.06 62.11 12.69
N TYR A 440 32.89 62.90 12.00
CA TYR A 440 33.74 62.43 10.91
C TYR A 440 34.84 61.46 11.42
N ALA A 441 35.46 61.76 12.56
CA ALA A 441 36.43 60.85 13.20
C ALA A 441 35.79 59.51 13.59
N LEU A 442 34.61 59.53 14.21
CA LEU A 442 33.86 58.31 14.58
C LEU A 442 33.40 57.51 13.35
N LEU A 443 32.99 58.18 12.27
CA LEU A 443 32.71 57.53 10.99
C LEU A 443 33.96 56.90 10.38
N GLN A 444 35.11 57.56 10.47
CA GLN A 444 36.37 57.02 9.95
C GLN A 444 36.91 55.86 10.80
N GLU A 445 36.62 55.83 12.11
CA GLU A 445 36.86 54.71 13.00
C GLU A 445 35.95 53.50 12.67
N GLN A 446 34.65 53.74 12.40
CA GLN A 446 33.74 52.69 11.94
C GLN A 446 34.11 52.13 10.55
N VAL A 447 34.44 53.00 9.58
CA VAL A 447 34.81 52.59 8.22
C VAL A 447 36.19 51.91 8.18
N GLY A 448 37.10 52.25 9.10
CA GLY A 448 38.41 51.61 9.23
C GLY A 448 38.43 50.27 9.97
N GLY A 449 37.35 49.90 10.67
CA GLY A 449 37.34 48.78 11.62
C GLY A 449 36.80 47.44 11.13
N THR A 450 35.98 47.40 10.06
CA THR A 450 35.16 46.20 9.73
C THR A 450 35.39 45.59 8.34
N LEU A 451 36.28 46.14 7.53
CA LEU A 451 36.62 45.58 6.20
C LEU A 451 38.08 45.13 6.17
N ASP A 452 38.38 44.01 6.83
CA ASP A 452 39.56 43.21 6.54
C ASP A 452 39.36 42.58 5.14
N ALA A 453 39.74 43.34 4.12
CA ALA A 453 39.52 42.99 2.71
C ALA A 453 40.20 41.65 2.34
N GLU A 454 41.28 41.25 3.03
CA GLU A 454 41.87 39.93 2.83
C GLU A 454 40.99 38.81 3.38
N ARG A 455 40.35 38.99 4.54
CA ARG A 455 39.37 38.00 5.04
C ARG A 455 38.16 37.92 4.14
N GLU A 456 37.62 39.05 3.70
CA GLU A 456 36.43 39.05 2.83
C GLU A 456 36.73 38.39 1.47
N VAL A 457 37.92 38.64 0.90
CA VAL A 457 38.40 37.93 -0.30
C VAL A 457 38.57 36.43 -0.03
N LYS A 458 39.23 36.02 1.06
CA LYS A 458 39.40 34.59 1.42
C LYS A 458 38.07 33.88 1.65
N THR A 459 37.11 34.50 2.32
CA THR A 459 35.75 33.95 2.49
C THR A 459 35.02 33.84 1.16
N ARG A 460 35.19 34.82 0.25
CA ARG A 460 34.61 34.78 -1.09
C ARG A 460 35.23 33.69 -1.98
N GLU A 461 36.54 33.50 -1.92
CA GLU A 461 37.26 32.42 -2.62
C GLU A 461 36.88 31.03 -2.10
N GLN A 462 36.72 30.88 -0.78
CA GLN A 462 36.22 29.65 -0.17
C GLN A 462 34.79 29.35 -0.66
N LEU A 463 33.87 30.32 -0.56
CA LEU A 463 32.49 30.15 -1.04
C LEU A 463 32.41 29.85 -2.54
N GLN A 464 33.28 30.43 -3.38
CA GLN A 464 33.37 30.07 -4.80
C GLN A 464 33.85 28.63 -5.01
N THR A 465 34.79 28.16 -4.19
CA THR A 465 35.29 26.78 -4.23
C THR A 465 34.19 25.80 -3.80
N ASP A 466 33.45 26.11 -2.73
CA ASP A 466 32.35 25.29 -2.22
C ASP A 466 31.20 25.22 -3.24
N ILE A 467 30.81 26.36 -3.85
CA ILE A 467 29.82 26.40 -4.93
C ILE A 467 30.22 25.49 -6.09
N PHE A 468 31.49 25.51 -6.51
CA PHE A 468 31.98 24.64 -7.59
C PHE A 468 31.95 23.15 -7.22
N GLN A 469 32.24 22.81 -5.96
CA GLN A 469 32.13 21.43 -5.46
C GLN A 469 30.67 20.96 -5.41
N TYR A 470 29.75 21.80 -4.93
CA TYR A 470 28.32 21.47 -4.92
C TYR A 470 27.75 21.36 -6.35
N GLN A 471 28.17 22.20 -7.29
CA GLN A 471 27.79 22.09 -8.70
C GLN A 471 28.22 20.74 -9.29
N ARG A 472 29.48 20.33 -9.13
CA ARG A 472 29.93 18.98 -9.53
C ARG A 472 29.13 17.87 -8.86
N ARG A 473 28.83 18.00 -7.56
CA ARG A 473 28.06 16.98 -6.84
C ARG A 473 26.62 16.88 -7.36
N ILE A 474 26.02 17.99 -7.78
CA ILE A 474 24.72 18.01 -8.45
C ILE A 474 24.83 17.33 -9.81
N GLU A 475 25.81 17.69 -10.64
CA GLU A 475 26.05 17.08 -11.97
C GLU A 475 26.25 15.54 -11.87
N ASP A 476 27.05 15.07 -10.90
CA ASP A 476 27.25 13.64 -10.63
C ASP A 476 25.96 12.92 -10.22
N LEU A 477 25.12 13.56 -9.39
CA LEU A 477 23.84 13.01 -8.94
C LEU A 477 22.77 13.01 -10.04
N GLU A 478 22.69 14.08 -10.83
CA GLU A 478 21.81 14.16 -12.00
C GLU A 478 22.18 13.10 -13.04
N LYS A 479 23.48 12.90 -13.26
CA LYS A 479 23.99 11.82 -14.13
C LYS A 479 23.63 10.44 -13.57
N ALA A 480 23.89 10.16 -12.29
CA ALA A 480 23.54 8.89 -11.66
C ALA A 480 22.02 8.60 -11.72
N MET A 481 21.17 9.61 -11.50
CA MET A 481 19.71 9.48 -11.66
C MET A 481 19.31 9.19 -13.12
N SER A 482 19.97 9.81 -14.09
CA SER A 482 19.71 9.56 -15.52
C SER A 482 20.12 8.15 -15.95
N GLU A 483 21.19 7.61 -15.37
CA GLU A 483 21.68 6.24 -15.60
C GLU A 483 20.79 5.21 -14.88
N GLN A 484 20.34 5.49 -13.66
CA GLN A 484 19.41 4.63 -12.92
C GLN A 484 18.03 4.54 -13.60
N GLY A 485 17.60 5.61 -14.27
CA GLY A 485 16.40 5.61 -15.12
C GLY A 485 16.50 4.74 -16.38
N GLN A 486 17.69 4.23 -16.71
CA GLN A 486 17.95 3.31 -17.83
C GLN A 486 18.24 1.88 -17.38
N ASP A 487 18.16 1.56 -16.08
CA ASP A 487 18.32 0.18 -15.61
C ASP A 487 17.17 -0.70 -16.14
N MET A 488 17.51 -1.52 -17.14
CA MET A 488 16.58 -2.45 -17.78
C MET A 488 15.91 -3.37 -16.76
N LYS A 489 16.61 -3.77 -15.68
CA LYS A 489 16.01 -4.61 -14.63
C LYS A 489 14.88 -3.91 -13.90
N TRP A 490 15.04 -2.63 -13.56
CA TRP A 490 13.98 -1.86 -12.91
C TRP A 490 12.76 -1.68 -13.83
N ILE A 491 12.99 -1.47 -15.13
CA ILE A 491 11.91 -1.37 -16.12
C ILE A 491 11.18 -2.72 -16.28
N GLU A 492 11.93 -3.82 -16.36
CA GLU A 492 11.39 -5.18 -16.45
C GLU A 492 10.62 -5.58 -15.19
N GLU A 493 11.15 -5.32 -14.00
CA GLU A 493 10.48 -5.56 -12.71
C GLU A 493 9.20 -4.72 -12.60
N LYS A 494 9.25 -3.44 -12.95
CA LYS A 494 8.07 -2.56 -12.99
C LYS A 494 6.99 -3.09 -13.94
N GLN A 495 7.36 -3.54 -15.14
CA GLN A 495 6.40 -4.16 -16.07
C GLN A 495 5.94 -5.55 -15.61
N GLY A 496 6.78 -6.31 -14.90
CA GLY A 496 6.39 -7.56 -14.24
C GLY A 496 5.35 -7.33 -13.16
N LEU A 497 5.53 -6.31 -12.33
CA LEU A 497 4.57 -5.88 -11.32
C LEU A 497 3.24 -5.44 -11.97
N TYR A 498 3.25 -4.63 -13.04
CA TYR A 498 2.02 -4.26 -13.74
C TYR A 498 1.26 -5.47 -14.30
N ARG A 499 1.96 -6.43 -14.92
CA ARG A 499 1.34 -7.69 -15.41
C ARG A 499 0.73 -8.49 -14.26
N ARG A 500 1.47 -8.68 -13.17
CA ARG A 500 0.99 -9.42 -12.00
C ARG A 500 -0.19 -8.72 -11.31
N ASN A 501 -0.21 -7.40 -11.29
CA ASN A 501 -1.34 -6.63 -10.75
C ASN A 501 -2.59 -6.79 -11.64
N GLN A 502 -2.43 -6.81 -12.97
CA GLN A 502 -3.51 -7.10 -13.90
C GLN A 502 -4.06 -8.52 -13.73
N GLU A 503 -3.19 -9.53 -13.60
CA GLU A 503 -3.57 -10.93 -13.29
C GLU A 503 -4.38 -11.03 -11.98
N LEU A 504 -3.99 -10.28 -10.95
CA LEU A 504 -4.73 -10.23 -9.67
C LEU A 504 -6.10 -9.55 -9.83
N VAL A 505 -6.19 -8.44 -10.56
CA VAL A 505 -7.46 -7.75 -10.83
C VAL A 505 -8.44 -8.66 -11.59
N ASP A 506 -7.96 -9.37 -12.61
CA ASP A 506 -8.83 -10.26 -13.39
C ASP A 506 -9.21 -11.53 -12.59
N LYS A 507 -8.34 -11.99 -11.68
CA LYS A 507 -8.67 -13.07 -10.73
C LYS A 507 -9.69 -12.64 -9.67
N ILE A 508 -9.64 -11.39 -9.20
CA ILE A 508 -10.66 -10.82 -8.30
C ILE A 508 -12.02 -10.81 -9.00
N LYS A 509 -12.11 -10.28 -10.23
CA LYS A 509 -13.36 -10.30 -11.02
C LYS A 509 -13.91 -11.71 -11.22
N GLN A 510 -13.05 -12.70 -11.47
CA GLN A 510 -13.47 -14.08 -11.58
C GLN A 510 -14.11 -14.57 -10.27
N MET A 511 -13.45 -14.35 -9.13
CA MET A 511 -14.02 -14.71 -7.81
C MET A 511 -15.32 -13.97 -7.50
N GLU A 512 -15.46 -12.68 -7.87
CA GLU A 512 -16.72 -11.94 -7.73
C GLU A 512 -17.85 -12.57 -8.56
N THR A 513 -17.57 -13.04 -9.78
CA THR A 513 -18.58 -13.74 -10.60
C THR A 513 -18.94 -15.12 -10.06
N ASP A 514 -18.00 -15.82 -9.42
CA ASP A 514 -18.25 -17.13 -8.83
C ASP A 514 -18.97 -17.01 -7.47
N GLU A 515 -18.67 -15.97 -6.69
CA GLU A 515 -19.44 -15.59 -5.49
C GLU A 515 -20.90 -15.25 -5.85
N ALA A 516 -21.11 -14.52 -6.96
CA ALA A 516 -22.46 -14.21 -7.44
C ALA A 516 -23.26 -15.46 -7.83
N LYS A 517 -22.63 -16.46 -8.46
CA LYS A 517 -23.26 -17.76 -8.77
C LYS A 517 -23.59 -18.52 -7.49
N LEU A 518 -22.62 -18.68 -6.58
CA LEU A 518 -22.82 -19.38 -5.31
C LEU A 518 -23.93 -18.74 -4.46
N LYS A 519 -24.09 -17.40 -4.50
CA LYS A 519 -25.23 -16.72 -3.86
C LYS A 519 -26.58 -17.09 -4.48
N HIS A 520 -26.64 -17.29 -5.80
CA HIS A 520 -27.84 -17.76 -6.49
C HIS A 520 -28.13 -19.22 -6.13
N ASP A 521 -27.14 -20.10 -6.20
CA ASP A 521 -27.27 -21.52 -5.84
C ASP A 521 -27.76 -21.69 -4.38
N ILE A 522 -27.23 -20.88 -3.45
CA ILE A 522 -27.68 -20.85 -2.04
C ILE A 522 -29.13 -20.38 -1.92
N GLN A 523 -29.59 -19.46 -2.76
CA GLN A 523 -30.99 -19.02 -2.73
C GLN A 523 -31.91 -20.11 -3.29
N ASP A 524 -31.55 -20.74 -4.41
CA ASP A 524 -32.32 -21.83 -5.01
C ASP A 524 -32.48 -23.02 -4.04
N VAL A 525 -31.43 -23.35 -3.26
CA VAL A 525 -31.49 -24.37 -2.20
C VAL A 525 -32.39 -23.95 -1.03
N LYS A 526 -32.46 -22.66 -0.67
CA LYS A 526 -33.40 -22.17 0.35
C LYS A 526 -34.84 -22.28 -0.13
N ASP A 527 -35.12 -21.82 -1.35
CA ASP A 527 -36.46 -21.88 -1.95
C ASP A 527 -36.95 -23.34 -2.06
N GLN A 528 -36.04 -24.29 -2.36
CA GLN A 528 -36.32 -25.73 -2.31
C GLN A 528 -36.58 -26.24 -0.88
N ASN A 529 -35.83 -25.80 0.13
CA ASN A 529 -36.07 -26.17 1.52
C ASN A 529 -37.43 -25.64 2.03
N GLU A 530 -37.78 -24.39 1.72
CA GLU A 530 -39.11 -23.84 2.06
C GLU A 530 -40.22 -24.69 1.42
N LEU A 531 -40.07 -25.09 0.15
CA LEU A 531 -41.02 -25.98 -0.52
C LEU A 531 -41.11 -27.37 0.13
N LEU A 532 -39.99 -27.90 0.64
CA LEU A 532 -39.98 -29.17 1.38
C LEU A 532 -40.64 -29.04 2.75
N GLU A 533 -40.46 -27.92 3.46
CA GLU A 533 -41.19 -27.64 4.72
C GLU A 533 -42.70 -27.57 4.49
N PHE A 534 -43.17 -26.86 3.44
CA PHE A 534 -44.58 -26.87 3.05
C PHE A 534 -45.08 -28.28 2.72
N ARG A 535 -44.26 -29.10 2.06
CA ARG A 535 -44.64 -30.48 1.71
C ARG A 535 -44.72 -31.38 2.94
N ILE A 536 -43.85 -31.21 3.93
CA ILE A 536 -43.90 -31.93 5.21
C ILE A 536 -45.18 -31.56 5.95
N LEU A 537 -45.50 -30.26 6.08
CA LEU A 537 -46.73 -29.78 6.71
C LEU A 537 -48.00 -30.31 6.03
N GLU A 538 -48.00 -30.40 4.70
CA GLU A 538 -49.12 -31.01 3.94
C GLU A 538 -49.25 -32.52 4.21
N LEU A 539 -48.14 -33.24 4.35
CA LEU A 539 -48.14 -34.67 4.69
C LEU A 539 -48.62 -34.90 6.13
N GLU A 540 -48.18 -34.10 7.10
CA GLU A 540 -48.65 -34.14 8.48
C GLU A 540 -50.17 -33.85 8.60
N ASP A 541 -50.68 -32.87 7.85
CA ASP A 541 -52.12 -32.57 7.85
C ASP A 541 -52.94 -33.68 7.18
N ARG A 542 -52.37 -34.39 6.18
CA ARG A 542 -52.98 -35.60 5.58
C ARG A 542 -52.95 -36.81 6.52
N GLU A 543 -51.90 -36.96 7.33
CA GLU A 543 -51.81 -37.96 8.39
C GLU A 543 -52.88 -37.72 9.46
N ARG A 544 -53.01 -36.46 9.94
CA ARG A 544 -54.05 -36.05 10.92
C ARG A 544 -55.49 -36.19 10.40
N ARG A 545 -55.71 -36.15 9.08
CA ARG A 545 -57.05 -36.21 8.46
C ARG A 545 -57.43 -37.58 7.90
N SER A 546 -56.48 -38.49 7.73
CA SER A 546 -56.80 -39.87 7.39
C SER A 546 -57.38 -40.57 8.62
N PRO A 547 -58.39 -41.46 8.47
CA PRO A 547 -58.72 -42.39 9.54
C PRO A 547 -57.47 -43.22 9.83
N ALA A 548 -57.00 -43.20 11.08
CA ALA A 548 -55.85 -43.99 11.47
C ALA A 548 -56.18 -45.49 11.28
N ILE A 549 -55.63 -46.08 10.21
CA ILE A 549 -55.42 -47.53 10.16
C ILE A 549 -54.26 -47.78 11.11
N THR A 550 -54.59 -47.87 12.41
CA THR A 550 -53.61 -48.09 13.46
C THR A 550 -53.12 -49.52 13.36
N PHE A 551 -52.08 -49.73 12.55
CA PHE A 551 -51.28 -50.96 12.60
C PHE A 551 -50.59 -51.02 13.97
N HIS A 552 -51.27 -51.63 14.92
CA HIS A 552 -50.68 -51.97 16.20
C HIS A 552 -49.63 -53.06 15.95
N HIS A 553 -48.36 -52.71 16.12
CA HIS A 553 -47.25 -53.66 16.01
C HIS A 553 -47.33 -54.66 17.18
N PHE A 554 -47.57 -55.93 16.86
CA PHE A 554 -47.55 -57.04 17.82
C PHE A 554 -46.27 -57.86 17.62
N PRO A 555 -45.34 -57.89 18.59
CA PRO A 555 -44.13 -58.69 18.47
C PRO A 555 -44.48 -60.17 18.39
N PHE A 556 -43.97 -60.85 17.36
CA PHE A 556 -44.29 -62.25 17.11
C PHE A 556 -43.65 -63.15 18.18
N THR A 557 -44.48 -63.91 18.89
CA THR A 557 -44.01 -64.81 19.94
C THR A 557 -43.44 -66.09 19.34
N GLU A 558 -42.23 -66.47 19.77
CA GLU A 558 -41.52 -67.65 19.31
C GLU A 558 -42.41 -68.91 19.35
N GLY A 559 -42.59 -69.55 18.18
CA GLY A 559 -43.44 -70.73 18.02
C GLY A 559 -44.90 -70.49 17.57
N LYS A 560 -45.34 -69.23 17.40
CA LYS A 560 -46.61 -68.89 16.72
C LYS A 560 -46.37 -68.43 15.27
N SER A 561 -47.37 -68.67 14.42
CA SER A 561 -47.41 -68.12 13.05
C SER A 561 -47.67 -66.62 13.10
N PRO A 562 -47.02 -65.78 12.26
CA PRO A 562 -47.35 -64.36 12.16
C PRO A 562 -48.82 -64.08 11.86
N LEU A 563 -49.46 -64.93 11.06
CA LEU A 563 -50.89 -64.85 10.78
C LEU A 563 -51.74 -65.17 12.03
N GLN A 564 -51.32 -66.15 12.85
CA GLN A 564 -51.97 -66.45 14.14
C GLN A 564 -51.93 -65.25 15.10
N VAL A 565 -50.80 -64.53 15.16
CA VAL A 565 -50.65 -63.36 16.04
C VAL A 565 -51.58 -62.22 15.62
N TYR A 566 -51.68 -61.91 14.33
CA TYR A 566 -52.63 -60.91 13.82
C TYR A 566 -54.10 -61.33 13.98
N CYS A 567 -54.42 -62.61 13.76
CA CYS A 567 -55.78 -63.13 14.03
C CYS A 567 -56.16 -62.99 15.51
N GLU A 568 -55.26 -63.33 16.44
CA GLU A 568 -55.49 -63.16 17.87
C GLU A 568 -55.66 -61.68 18.26
N ALA A 569 -54.88 -60.78 17.66
CA ALA A 569 -54.96 -59.33 17.87
C ALA A 569 -56.29 -58.71 17.42
N GLU A 570 -56.86 -59.16 16.29
CA GLU A 570 -58.21 -58.76 15.85
C GLU A 570 -59.33 -59.52 16.60
N GLY A 571 -59.00 -60.35 17.58
CA GLY A 571 -59.97 -61.04 18.44
C GLY A 571 -60.40 -62.43 17.96
N PHE A 572 -59.86 -62.94 16.85
CA PHE A 572 -60.13 -64.29 16.32
C PHE A 572 -59.37 -65.39 17.08
N THR A 573 -59.46 -65.37 18.41
CA THR A 573 -58.82 -66.34 19.30
C THR A 573 -59.39 -67.76 19.22
N GLY A 574 -60.60 -67.92 18.67
CA GLY A 574 -61.25 -69.22 18.45
C GLY A 574 -60.76 -70.00 17.23
N ILE A 575 -59.85 -69.44 16.43
CA ILE A 575 -59.31 -70.07 15.22
C ILE A 575 -57.81 -70.30 15.41
N ILE A 576 -57.40 -71.56 15.33
CA ILE A 576 -55.99 -71.95 15.28
C ILE A 576 -55.61 -72.10 13.80
N VAL A 577 -54.87 -71.13 13.26
CA VAL A 577 -54.42 -71.06 11.85
C VAL A 577 -53.72 -72.35 11.42
N SER A 578 -52.89 -72.95 12.28
CA SER A 578 -52.19 -74.20 11.98
C SER A 578 -53.12 -75.44 11.95
N GLU A 579 -54.26 -75.41 12.64
CA GLU A 579 -55.30 -76.44 12.48
C GLU A 579 -56.17 -76.18 11.25
N LEU A 580 -56.48 -74.91 10.95
CA LEU A 580 -57.23 -74.51 9.77
C LEU A 580 -56.48 -74.90 8.48
N MET A 581 -55.17 -74.62 8.43
CA MET A 581 -54.27 -75.06 7.37
C MET A 581 -54.30 -76.59 7.21
N LYS A 582 -54.15 -77.36 8.30
CA LYS A 582 -54.27 -78.83 8.25
C LYS A 582 -55.62 -79.33 7.74
N LYS A 583 -56.73 -78.67 8.13
CA LYS A 583 -58.08 -79.01 7.63
C LYS A 583 -58.21 -78.70 6.14
N LEU A 584 -57.66 -77.58 5.66
CA LEU A 584 -57.58 -77.22 4.24
C LEU A 584 -56.67 -78.15 3.44
N ASP A 585 -55.56 -78.61 4.00
CA ASP A 585 -54.68 -79.61 3.38
C ASP A 585 -55.45 -80.93 3.19
N ILE A 586 -56.10 -81.44 4.25
CA ILE A 586 -56.91 -82.67 4.18
C ILE A 586 -58.09 -82.52 3.20
N LEU A 587 -58.76 -81.37 3.16
CA LEU A 587 -59.81 -81.10 2.18
C LEU A 587 -59.26 -81.02 0.75
N GLY A 588 -58.08 -80.44 0.56
CA GLY A 588 -57.38 -80.38 -0.73
C GLY A 588 -56.97 -81.75 -1.25
N ASP A 589 -56.46 -82.62 -0.38
CA ASP A 589 -56.04 -83.98 -0.73
C ASP A 589 -57.26 -84.90 -1.03
N ASN A 590 -58.43 -84.60 -0.46
CA ASN A 590 -59.71 -85.29 -0.74
C ASN A 590 -60.59 -84.57 -1.79
N ALA A 591 -60.10 -83.49 -2.39
CA ALA A 591 -60.92 -82.57 -3.18
C ALA A 591 -61.57 -83.23 -4.41
N VAL A 592 -60.86 -84.15 -5.06
CA VAL A 592 -61.26 -84.79 -6.32
C VAL A 592 -62.44 -85.76 -6.17
N SER A 593 -62.70 -86.28 -4.97
CA SER A 593 -63.71 -87.34 -4.74
C SER A 593 -64.97 -86.88 -4.01
N ASN A 594 -64.91 -85.80 -3.21
CA ASN A 594 -65.98 -85.40 -2.30
C ASN A 594 -66.42 -83.93 -2.39
N LEU A 595 -65.77 -83.09 -3.21
CA LEU A 595 -66.11 -81.67 -3.37
C LEU A 595 -66.53 -81.36 -4.81
N THR A 596 -67.53 -80.49 -4.96
CA THR A 596 -67.90 -79.90 -6.26
C THR A 596 -66.79 -78.98 -6.79
N ASN A 597 -66.75 -78.73 -8.11
CA ASN A 597 -65.71 -77.88 -8.71
C ASN A 597 -65.59 -76.50 -8.05
N ASP A 598 -66.71 -75.89 -7.64
CA ASP A 598 -66.73 -74.58 -6.98
C ASP A 598 -66.14 -74.68 -5.56
N GLU A 599 -66.47 -75.72 -4.80
CA GLU A 599 -65.86 -76.00 -3.49
C GLU A 599 -64.35 -76.32 -3.59
N GLN A 600 -63.93 -77.04 -4.64
CA GLN A 600 -62.51 -77.28 -4.92
C GLN A 600 -61.76 -75.96 -5.17
N VAL A 601 -62.34 -75.06 -5.97
CA VAL A 601 -61.78 -73.72 -6.23
C VAL A 601 -61.70 -72.91 -4.93
N ILE A 602 -62.73 -72.90 -4.09
CA ILE A 602 -62.74 -72.19 -2.80
C ILE A 602 -61.66 -72.75 -1.86
N VAL A 603 -61.50 -74.07 -1.74
CA VAL A 603 -60.46 -74.69 -0.90
C VAL A 603 -59.05 -74.34 -1.40
N ILE A 604 -58.82 -74.38 -2.71
CA ILE A 604 -57.54 -73.99 -3.31
C ILE A 604 -57.26 -72.50 -3.05
N GLN A 605 -58.23 -71.62 -3.30
CA GLN A 605 -58.09 -70.18 -3.07
C GLN A 605 -57.80 -69.87 -1.60
N ALA A 606 -58.55 -70.44 -0.65
CA ALA A 606 -58.33 -70.25 0.77
C ALA A 606 -56.92 -70.71 1.21
N ARG A 607 -56.49 -71.90 0.75
CA ARG A 607 -55.15 -72.44 1.02
C ARG A 607 -54.04 -71.55 0.43
N THR A 608 -54.24 -70.99 -0.76
CA THR A 608 -53.29 -70.08 -1.40
C THR A 608 -53.23 -68.72 -0.70
N VAL A 609 -54.37 -68.12 -0.35
CA VAL A 609 -54.44 -66.83 0.35
C VAL A 609 -53.77 -66.91 1.73
N LEU A 610 -54.07 -67.95 2.53
CA LEU A 610 -53.43 -68.13 3.85
C LEU A 610 -51.92 -68.33 3.73
N ASN A 611 -51.44 -69.15 2.78
CA ASN A 611 -50.00 -69.34 2.56
C ASN A 611 -49.28 -68.07 2.06
N LEU A 612 -49.94 -67.26 1.24
CA LEU A 612 -49.38 -65.99 0.78
C LEU A 612 -49.34 -64.97 1.93
N ALA A 613 -50.41 -64.86 2.71
CA ALA A 613 -50.47 -63.97 3.88
C ALA A 613 -49.41 -64.34 4.93
N GLU A 614 -49.25 -65.62 5.26
CA GLU A 614 -48.21 -66.13 6.16
C GLU A 614 -46.79 -65.72 5.68
N LYS A 615 -46.48 -65.95 4.40
CA LYS A 615 -45.17 -65.57 3.82
C LYS A 615 -44.95 -64.06 3.76
N TRP A 616 -46.00 -63.30 3.46
CA TRP A 616 -45.94 -61.84 3.40
C TRP A 616 -45.69 -61.24 4.78
N LEU A 617 -46.39 -61.72 5.81
CA LEU A 617 -46.16 -61.27 7.19
C LEU A 617 -44.75 -61.61 7.68
N GLN A 618 -44.25 -62.83 7.41
CA GLN A 618 -42.85 -63.21 7.71
C GLN A 618 -41.84 -62.31 6.97
N GLN A 619 -42.10 -61.96 5.71
CA GLN A 619 -41.21 -61.09 4.96
C GLN A 619 -41.23 -59.65 5.47
N ILE A 620 -42.41 -59.14 5.85
CA ILE A 620 -42.57 -57.83 6.51
C ILE A 620 -41.80 -57.82 7.83
N GLU A 621 -41.99 -58.81 8.70
CA GLU A 621 -41.29 -58.98 9.98
C GLU A 621 -39.76 -58.92 9.84
N VAL A 622 -39.20 -59.65 8.87
CA VAL A 622 -37.75 -59.64 8.60
C VAL A 622 -37.28 -58.26 8.11
N THR A 623 -38.05 -57.59 7.24
CA THR A 623 -37.69 -56.23 6.79
C THR A 623 -37.84 -55.18 7.88
N GLU A 624 -38.87 -55.29 8.73
CA GLU A 624 -39.10 -54.41 9.87
C GLU A 624 -37.98 -54.57 10.90
N SER A 625 -37.63 -55.80 11.26
CA SER A 625 -36.48 -56.10 12.16
C SER A 625 -35.17 -55.49 11.62
N ALA A 626 -34.93 -55.60 10.31
CA ALA A 626 -33.75 -55.02 9.67
C ALA A 626 -33.78 -53.47 9.62
N LEU A 627 -34.97 -52.85 9.54
CA LEU A 627 -35.15 -51.40 9.62
C LEU A 627 -35.02 -50.87 11.05
N GLN A 628 -35.58 -51.58 12.04
CA GLN A 628 -35.43 -51.27 13.45
C GLN A 628 -33.96 -51.36 13.88
N GLN A 629 -33.23 -52.39 13.45
CA GLN A 629 -31.78 -52.47 13.69
C GLN A 629 -31.04 -51.28 13.06
N LYS A 630 -31.36 -50.91 11.81
CA LYS A 630 -30.77 -49.72 11.16
C LYS A 630 -31.11 -48.40 11.86
N MET A 631 -32.32 -48.26 12.43
CA MET A 631 -32.67 -47.09 13.23
C MET A 631 -31.78 -47.00 14.48
N VAL A 632 -31.63 -48.11 15.21
CA VAL A 632 -30.74 -48.19 16.38
C VAL A 632 -29.29 -47.90 15.99
N ASP A 633 -28.80 -48.43 14.87
CA ASP A 633 -27.45 -48.14 14.36
C ASP A 633 -27.27 -46.65 14.03
N LEU A 634 -28.25 -46.02 13.38
CA LEU A 634 -28.24 -44.58 13.06
C LEU A 634 -28.35 -43.69 14.31
N GLU A 635 -29.12 -44.10 15.33
CA GLU A 635 -29.16 -43.39 16.61
C GLU A 635 -27.82 -43.48 17.35
N ASN A 636 -27.17 -44.64 17.34
CA ASN A 636 -25.82 -44.83 17.87
C ASN A 636 -24.77 -43.98 17.11
N GLU A 637 -24.85 -43.90 15.77
CA GLU A 637 -24.01 -43.02 14.97
C GLU A 637 -24.27 -41.54 15.28
N LYS A 638 -25.54 -41.12 15.39
CA LYS A 638 -25.93 -39.74 15.75
C LYS A 638 -25.37 -39.35 17.13
N ASP A 639 -25.45 -40.24 18.10
CA ASP A 639 -24.91 -40.00 19.44
C ASP A 639 -23.37 -39.97 19.45
N LEU A 640 -22.71 -40.75 18.59
CA LEU A 640 -21.26 -40.67 18.38
C LEU A 640 -20.86 -39.34 17.73
N PHE A 641 -21.56 -38.90 16.67
CA PHE A 641 -21.36 -37.59 16.05
C PHE A 641 -21.61 -36.44 17.03
N THR A 642 -22.62 -36.56 17.90
CA THR A 642 -22.91 -35.55 18.93
C THR A 642 -21.77 -35.45 19.95
N LYS A 643 -21.21 -36.58 20.38
CA LYS A 643 -20.01 -36.60 21.25
C LYS A 643 -18.78 -36.02 20.54
N GLN A 644 -18.54 -36.40 19.29
CA GLN A 644 -17.43 -35.86 18.48
C GLN A 644 -17.56 -34.34 18.28
N LYS A 645 -18.78 -33.84 18.03
CA LYS A 645 -19.06 -32.41 17.96
C LYS A 645 -18.72 -31.72 19.28
N GLY A 646 -19.18 -32.25 20.42
CA GLY A 646 -18.85 -31.70 21.74
C GLY A 646 -17.35 -31.61 21.98
N TYR A 647 -16.58 -32.67 21.69
CA TYR A 647 -15.12 -32.62 21.79
C TYR A 647 -14.45 -31.58 20.88
N LEU A 648 -15.01 -31.32 19.69
CA LEU A 648 -14.51 -30.28 18.79
C LEU A 648 -14.86 -28.87 19.27
N GLU A 649 -16.01 -28.68 19.93
CA GLU A 649 -16.41 -27.43 20.57
C GLU A 649 -15.54 -27.15 21.80
N ASP A 650 -15.33 -28.13 22.68
CA ASP A 650 -14.43 -28.05 23.84
C ASP A 650 -12.97 -27.72 23.43
N GLU A 651 -12.45 -28.40 22.41
CA GLU A 651 -11.09 -28.15 21.88
C GLU A 651 -10.97 -26.76 21.21
N LEU A 652 -12.05 -26.27 20.58
CA LEU A 652 -12.09 -24.92 20.00
C LEU A 652 -12.04 -23.86 21.11
N ASP A 653 -12.83 -24.02 22.17
CA ASP A 653 -12.82 -23.12 23.32
C ASP A 653 -11.49 -23.18 24.09
N PHE A 654 -10.89 -24.37 24.25
CA PHE A 654 -9.56 -24.51 24.82
C PHE A 654 -8.48 -23.79 23.99
N ARG A 655 -8.52 -23.91 22.66
CA ARG A 655 -7.62 -23.18 21.75
C ARG A 655 -7.82 -21.68 21.83
N LYS A 656 -9.07 -21.22 21.96
CA LYS A 656 -9.40 -19.80 22.12
C LYS A 656 -8.89 -19.23 23.44
N GLN A 657 -9.10 -19.93 24.56
CA GLN A 657 -8.53 -19.56 25.86
C GLN A 657 -6.99 -19.54 25.83
N SER A 658 -6.38 -20.52 25.16
CA SER A 658 -4.93 -20.59 24.98
C SER A 658 -4.39 -19.42 24.15
N LEU A 659 -5.13 -19.02 23.10
CA LEU A 659 -4.84 -17.84 22.28
C LEU A 659 -4.93 -16.55 23.09
N ASP A 660 -6.01 -16.36 23.84
CA ASP A 660 -6.23 -15.17 24.68
C ASP A 660 -5.16 -15.05 25.78
N LEU A 661 -4.72 -16.17 26.36
CA LEU A 661 -3.62 -16.22 27.31
C LEU A 661 -2.28 -15.85 26.65
N ALA A 662 -2.00 -16.42 25.47
CA ALA A 662 -0.79 -16.11 24.71
C ALA A 662 -0.73 -14.63 24.29
N HIS A 663 -1.84 -14.04 23.83
CA HIS A 663 -1.91 -12.61 23.53
C HIS A 663 -1.67 -11.73 24.76
N ARG A 664 -2.21 -12.09 25.92
CA ARG A 664 -1.94 -11.38 27.17
C ARG A 664 -0.45 -11.42 27.55
N GLN A 665 0.17 -12.59 27.42
CA GLN A 665 1.58 -12.78 27.77
C GLN A 665 2.53 -12.11 26.77
N ILE A 666 2.15 -12.03 25.48
CA ILE A 666 2.85 -11.20 24.48
C ILE A 666 2.85 -9.73 24.90
N LEU A 667 1.71 -9.18 25.35
CA LEU A 667 1.62 -7.78 25.79
C LEU A 667 2.50 -7.51 27.03
N GLU A 668 2.56 -8.43 28.00
CA GLU A 668 3.46 -8.33 29.16
C GLU A 668 4.94 -8.36 28.73
N LEU A 669 5.30 -9.27 27.81
CA LEU A 669 6.66 -9.37 27.27
C LEU A 669 7.05 -8.13 26.44
N GLU A 670 6.14 -7.59 25.63
CA GLU A 670 6.36 -6.34 24.88
C GLU A 670 6.58 -5.15 25.81
N SER A 671 5.86 -5.06 26.93
CA SER A 671 6.10 -4.04 27.98
C SER A 671 7.49 -4.18 28.58
N MET A 672 7.87 -5.39 29.04
CA MET A 672 9.19 -5.62 29.63
C MET A 672 10.35 -5.37 28.65
N LEU A 673 10.16 -5.67 27.35
CA LEU A 673 11.14 -5.35 26.30
C LEU A 673 11.28 -3.85 26.07
N PHE A 674 10.18 -3.11 26.10
CA PHE A 674 10.19 -1.64 26.00
C PHE A 674 10.92 -1.01 27.19
N ASP A 675 10.63 -1.48 28.41
CA ASP A 675 11.30 -1.03 29.63
C ASP A 675 12.80 -1.35 29.62
N ALA A 676 13.19 -2.54 29.14
CA ALA A 676 14.59 -2.94 29.00
C ALA A 676 15.35 -2.11 27.93
N LEU A 677 14.69 -1.74 26.83
CA LEU A 677 15.25 -0.88 25.78
C LEU A 677 15.40 0.58 26.23
N GLN A 678 14.61 1.04 27.20
CA GLN A 678 14.82 2.35 27.84
C GLN A 678 16.01 2.39 28.81
N GLN A 679 16.54 1.24 29.27
CA GLN A 679 17.70 1.21 30.15
C GLN A 679 19.01 1.45 29.39
N GLU A 680 19.89 2.29 29.94
CA GLU A 680 21.16 2.71 29.32
C GLU A 680 22.06 1.55 28.86
N ALA A 681 21.93 0.34 29.42
CA ALA A 681 22.70 -0.83 29.03
C ALA A 681 22.46 -1.22 27.56
N GLY A 682 21.22 -1.15 27.07
CA GLY A 682 20.88 -1.46 25.67
C GLY A 682 21.49 -0.46 24.69
N ALA A 683 21.45 0.84 25.02
CA ALA A 683 22.09 1.89 24.24
C ALA A 683 23.62 1.72 24.19
N LYS A 684 24.26 1.41 25.33
CA LYS A 684 25.72 1.18 25.42
C LYS A 684 26.16 -0.04 24.60
N MET A 685 25.34 -1.10 24.55
CA MET A 685 25.66 -2.30 23.78
C MET A 685 25.64 -2.04 22.25
N ALA A 686 24.73 -1.19 21.76
CA ALA A 686 24.74 -0.77 20.37
C ALA A 686 26.06 -0.06 19.99
N HIS A 687 26.59 0.81 20.87
CA HIS A 687 27.85 1.55 20.63
C HIS A 687 29.13 0.69 20.59
N LEU A 688 29.07 -0.60 20.95
CA LEU A 688 30.23 -1.51 20.88
C LEU A 688 30.40 -2.19 19.52
N LEU A 689 29.37 -2.23 18.68
CA LEU A 689 29.43 -2.79 17.32
C LEU A 689 29.90 -1.73 16.32
N SER A 690 30.88 -2.09 15.49
CA SER A 690 31.31 -1.26 14.35
C SER A 690 30.19 -1.10 13.32
N GLU A 691 30.27 -0.07 12.47
CA GLU A 691 29.27 0.15 11.42
C GLU A 691 29.17 -1.05 10.45
N GLU A 692 30.28 -1.72 10.18
CA GLU A 692 30.36 -2.87 9.30
C GLU A 692 29.69 -4.11 9.91
N GLU A 693 29.91 -4.39 11.20
CA GLU A 693 29.21 -5.44 11.95
C GLU A 693 27.70 -5.15 12.08
N ARG A 694 27.31 -3.89 12.27
CA ARG A 694 25.90 -3.47 12.32
C ARG A 694 25.19 -3.70 10.99
N GLU A 695 25.81 -3.33 9.87
CA GLU A 695 25.19 -3.47 8.55
C GLU A 695 25.19 -4.94 8.08
N GLN A 696 26.19 -5.74 8.47
CA GLN A 696 26.17 -7.21 8.32
C GLN A 696 25.05 -7.85 9.15
N LEU A 697 24.91 -7.50 10.43
CA LEU A 697 23.86 -8.03 11.30
C LEU A 697 22.46 -7.67 10.78
N LYS A 698 22.26 -6.42 10.36
CA LYS A 698 21.03 -5.93 9.73
C LYS A 698 20.71 -6.67 8.43
N SER A 699 21.72 -6.91 7.58
CA SER A 699 21.57 -7.69 6.35
C SER A 699 21.18 -9.15 6.64
N ALA A 700 21.83 -9.78 7.62
CA ALA A 700 21.52 -11.14 8.06
C ALA A 700 20.10 -11.24 8.67
N VAL A 701 19.69 -10.27 9.49
CA VAL A 701 18.34 -10.19 10.04
C VAL A 701 17.30 -10.01 8.94
N GLU A 702 17.52 -9.15 7.95
CA GLU A 702 16.61 -8.98 6.81
C GLU A 702 16.57 -10.19 5.87
N GLN A 703 17.67 -10.94 5.77
CA GLN A 703 17.70 -12.20 5.02
C GLN A 703 16.95 -13.31 5.75
N TRP A 704 17.14 -13.42 7.07
CA TRP A 704 16.39 -14.35 7.93
C TRP A 704 14.89 -14.03 7.93
N LYS A 705 14.49 -12.76 8.11
CA LYS A 705 13.08 -12.32 7.96
C LYS A 705 12.49 -12.77 6.64
N ARG A 706 13.17 -12.54 5.52
CA ARG A 706 12.69 -12.92 4.18
C ARG A 706 12.52 -14.44 4.05
N GLN A 707 13.44 -15.22 4.61
CA GLN A 707 13.35 -16.68 4.59
C GLN A 707 12.20 -17.19 5.45
N VAL A 708 12.08 -16.75 6.71
CA VAL A 708 10.94 -17.11 7.59
C VAL A 708 9.63 -16.73 6.91
N MET A 709 9.50 -15.49 6.40
CA MET A 709 8.31 -15.04 5.68
C MET A 709 7.98 -15.82 4.39
N SER A 710 8.92 -16.58 3.84
CA SER A 710 8.69 -17.52 2.74
C SER A 710 8.19 -18.86 3.27
N GLU A 711 8.89 -19.44 4.26
CA GLU A 711 8.55 -20.72 4.89
C GLU A 711 7.18 -20.71 5.58
N LEU A 712 6.80 -19.59 6.21
CA LEU A 712 5.48 -19.41 6.83
C LEU A 712 4.37 -19.41 5.77
N ARG A 713 4.54 -18.66 4.66
CA ARG A 713 3.59 -18.66 3.54
C ARG A 713 3.48 -20.01 2.84
N GLU A 714 4.58 -20.75 2.75
CA GLU A 714 4.60 -22.09 2.19
C GLU A 714 3.85 -23.10 3.09
N ARG A 715 4.01 -23.00 4.42
CA ARG A 715 3.21 -23.77 5.39
C ARG A 715 1.73 -23.40 5.34
N ASP A 716 1.38 -22.13 5.29
CA ASP A 716 -0.03 -21.71 5.17
C ASP A 716 -0.67 -22.25 3.88
N ALA A 717 0.05 -22.16 2.76
CA ALA A 717 -0.38 -22.74 1.50
C ALA A 717 -0.50 -24.28 1.56
N GLN A 718 0.35 -24.95 2.33
CA GLN A 718 0.28 -26.39 2.56
C GLN A 718 -0.93 -26.78 3.41
N ILE A 719 -1.18 -26.07 4.52
CA ILE A 719 -2.37 -26.27 5.38
C ILE A 719 -3.66 -26.02 4.58
N LEU A 720 -3.67 -25.01 3.70
CA LEU A 720 -4.79 -24.76 2.78
C LEU A 720 -5.01 -25.90 1.78
N ARG A 721 -3.94 -26.48 1.21
CA ARG A 721 -4.05 -27.67 0.35
C ARG A 721 -4.62 -28.87 1.12
N GLU A 722 -4.04 -29.20 2.28
CA GLU A 722 -4.48 -30.34 3.11
C GLU A 722 -5.95 -30.20 3.55
N ARG A 723 -6.38 -29.01 3.96
CA ARG A 723 -7.79 -28.74 4.28
C ARG A 723 -8.70 -28.86 3.05
N MET A 724 -8.24 -28.37 1.90
CA MET A 724 -9.01 -28.47 0.65
C MET A 724 -9.15 -29.93 0.19
N ASP A 725 -8.12 -30.75 0.35
CA ASP A 725 -8.17 -32.19 0.05
C ASP A 725 -9.15 -32.92 0.97
N VAL A 726 -9.15 -32.63 2.28
CA VAL A 726 -10.13 -33.17 3.24
C VAL A 726 -11.55 -32.76 2.88
N ILE A 727 -11.77 -31.50 2.48
CA ILE A 727 -13.08 -31.00 2.03
C ILE A 727 -13.54 -31.73 0.76
N HIS A 728 -12.67 -31.94 -0.23
CA HIS A 728 -13.02 -32.70 -1.44
C HIS A 728 -13.41 -34.15 -1.12
N HIS A 729 -12.67 -34.83 -0.23
CA HIS A 729 -13.02 -36.18 0.21
C HIS A 729 -14.37 -36.22 0.96
N ALA A 730 -14.66 -35.21 1.79
CA ALA A 730 -15.94 -35.10 2.48
C ALA A 730 -17.10 -34.86 1.49
N GLN A 731 -16.93 -33.94 0.53
CA GLN A 731 -17.91 -33.66 -0.51
C GLN A 731 -18.18 -34.89 -1.39
N GLN A 732 -17.15 -35.65 -1.76
CA GLN A 732 -17.32 -36.89 -2.52
C GLN A 732 -18.09 -37.96 -1.72
N ARG A 733 -17.82 -38.10 -0.42
CA ARG A 733 -18.59 -39.00 0.46
C ARG A 733 -20.06 -38.57 0.61
N ILE A 734 -20.33 -37.26 0.71
CA ILE A 734 -21.71 -36.73 0.75
C ILE A 734 -22.44 -37.12 -0.53
N LYS A 735 -21.83 -36.89 -1.70
CA LYS A 735 -22.43 -37.26 -2.99
C LYS A 735 -22.72 -38.77 -3.10
N GLU A 736 -21.80 -39.62 -2.65
CA GLU A 736 -22.03 -41.09 -2.60
C GLU A 736 -23.19 -41.47 -1.65
N GLN A 737 -23.42 -40.71 -0.56
CA GLN A 737 -24.56 -40.92 0.33
C GLN A 737 -25.87 -40.42 -0.30
N GLU A 738 -25.87 -39.28 -0.99
CA GLU A 738 -27.02 -38.75 -1.72
C GLU A 738 -27.48 -39.72 -2.82
N GLU A 739 -26.56 -40.27 -3.61
CA GLU A 739 -26.86 -41.28 -4.65
C GLU A 739 -27.47 -42.56 -4.04
N ARG A 740 -27.01 -42.99 -2.85
CA ARG A 740 -27.59 -44.13 -2.11
C ARG A 740 -29.00 -43.81 -1.58
N ILE A 741 -29.23 -42.60 -1.11
CA ILE A 741 -30.54 -42.14 -0.62
C ILE A 741 -31.54 -42.06 -1.79
N GLU A 742 -31.14 -41.55 -2.96
CA GLU A 742 -31.98 -41.59 -4.16
C GLU A 742 -32.36 -43.02 -4.55
N PHE A 743 -31.40 -43.95 -4.53
CA PHE A 743 -31.66 -45.35 -4.85
C PHE A 743 -32.67 -45.98 -3.87
N GLN A 744 -32.51 -45.73 -2.57
CA GLN A 744 -33.47 -46.20 -1.56
C GLN A 744 -34.86 -45.58 -1.74
N LYS A 745 -34.97 -44.29 -2.04
CA LYS A 745 -36.25 -43.62 -2.35
C LYS A 745 -36.96 -44.26 -3.55
N ARG A 746 -36.22 -44.64 -4.60
CA ARG A 746 -36.78 -45.37 -5.76
C ARG A 746 -37.30 -46.76 -5.35
N GLN A 747 -36.55 -47.51 -4.53
CA GLN A 747 -37.00 -48.82 -4.03
C GLN A 747 -38.25 -48.73 -3.16
N ILE A 748 -38.33 -47.74 -2.27
CA ILE A 748 -39.52 -47.50 -1.42
C ILE A 748 -40.74 -47.24 -2.31
N LYS A 749 -40.62 -46.34 -3.29
CA LYS A 749 -41.71 -46.03 -4.22
C LYS A 749 -42.16 -47.26 -5.03
N GLU A 750 -41.24 -48.11 -5.45
CA GLU A 750 -41.57 -49.36 -6.15
C GLU A 750 -42.30 -50.38 -5.24
N LEU A 751 -42.03 -50.37 -3.93
CA LEU A 751 -42.77 -51.16 -2.94
C LEU A 751 -44.16 -50.58 -2.67
N GLU A 752 -44.29 -49.25 -2.56
CA GLU A 752 -45.59 -48.56 -2.43
C GLU A 752 -46.50 -48.84 -3.64
N GLU A 753 -45.97 -48.77 -4.87
CA GLU A 753 -46.70 -49.07 -6.09
C GLU A 753 -47.16 -50.55 -6.14
N LYS A 754 -46.32 -51.50 -5.70
CA LYS A 754 -46.69 -52.92 -5.55
C LYS A 754 -47.76 -53.14 -4.48
N PHE A 755 -47.68 -52.44 -3.36
CA PHE A 755 -48.67 -52.52 -2.29
C PHE A 755 -50.03 -51.96 -2.73
N LEU A 756 -50.04 -50.81 -3.40
CA LEU A 756 -51.25 -50.23 -4.01
C LEU A 756 -51.88 -51.17 -5.05
N PHE A 757 -51.07 -51.82 -5.89
CA PHE A 757 -51.56 -52.79 -6.87
C PHE A 757 -52.24 -53.99 -6.19
N LEU A 758 -51.65 -54.55 -5.14
CA LEU A 758 -52.24 -55.65 -4.38
C LEU A 758 -53.50 -55.22 -3.63
N PHE A 759 -53.50 -54.04 -3.01
CA PHE A 759 -54.67 -53.48 -2.34
C PHE A 759 -55.85 -53.31 -3.32
N LEU A 760 -55.58 -52.76 -4.51
CA LEU A 760 -56.57 -52.66 -5.60
C LEU A 760 -57.04 -54.04 -6.06
N PHE A 761 -56.13 -55.00 -6.25
CA PHE A 761 -56.47 -56.36 -6.69
C PHE A 761 -57.39 -57.08 -5.70
N PHE A 762 -57.06 -57.05 -4.40
CA PHE A 762 -57.90 -57.64 -3.36
C PHE A 762 -59.23 -56.89 -3.18
N SER A 763 -59.23 -55.55 -3.29
CA SER A 763 -60.48 -54.76 -3.27
C SER A 763 -61.39 -55.11 -4.44
N LEU A 764 -60.83 -55.26 -5.64
CA LEU A 764 -61.60 -55.65 -6.83
C LEU A 764 -62.14 -57.08 -6.72
N ALA A 765 -61.32 -58.01 -6.20
CA ALA A 765 -61.74 -59.39 -5.94
C ALA A 765 -62.87 -59.46 -4.91
N PHE A 766 -62.82 -58.65 -3.85
CA PHE A 766 -63.89 -58.56 -2.85
C PHE A 766 -65.19 -58.00 -3.44
N ILE A 767 -65.11 -56.95 -4.26
CA ILE A 767 -66.26 -56.35 -4.96
C ILE A 767 -66.86 -57.32 -5.99
N LEU A 768 -66.05 -58.12 -6.67
CA LEU A 768 -66.52 -59.14 -7.64
C LEU A 768 -67.07 -60.42 -6.98
N TRP A 769 -66.86 -60.59 -5.67
CA TRP A 769 -67.35 -61.73 -4.88
C TRP A 769 -68.55 -61.35 -3.99
N SER A 770 -68.88 -60.05 -3.93
CA SER A 770 -70.06 -59.47 -3.26
C SER A 770 -71.28 -59.44 -4.18
#